data_AF-A0AAV1N541-F1
#
_entry.id   AF-A0AAV1N541-F1
#
_cell.length_a   1.000
_cell.length_b   1.000
_cell.length_c   1.000
_cell.angle_alpha   90.00
_cell.angle_beta   90.00
_cell.angle_gamma   90.00
#
_symmetry.space_group_name_H-M   'P 1'
#
loop_
_entity.id
_entity.type
_entity.pdbx_description
1 polymer ?
#
loop_
_entity_poly.entity_id
_entity_poly.type
_entity_poly.pdbx_seq_one_letter_code
_entity_poly.pdbx_strand_id
1 'polypeptide(L)'
;MPKNSKAVKRELDDDVTESVKDLLSNEDACDDSFKKSSLIVNNHEGEGKECDVEEGGSDGEEEERPAWNNKIQYILAQVGFSVGLGNVWRFPYLCQKNGGGAYLVPYLILLILIGIPLFFLELAVGQRIRRGSIGVWNYISPRLGGIGFASCIVCFFVALYYNVIISWSLFYFSQSFQQPLPWHECPLIKNKTNTYVVPECDKSSATTYYWYREALNISNSIAEGGGLNWKMTVCLLVAWSMVCLAMIKGIQSSGKVMYFSSLFPYVVLICFLVRALLLKGSVDGIRHMFTPKLEIMLEAKVWREAATQVFFALGLGFGGVIAFSSYNKRDNNCHFDAVLVSFINFFTSVLATLVVFAVLGFKANIMNSKCVALNTNKIVDLLGNGIEESLIPHHINLTQVSQVSSEDYNLMTEIIKRVKEDDYQKLGLESCSIEAELNKAVQGTGLAFIAFTEAMTHFPASPFWSVMFFLMLVNLGLGSMFGTIEGILTPLIDTFKVRKEFLTVGCCVLAFAIGLLFVQRSGNYFVAMFDDYSATLPLLIVVILENVAVAWVYGIDKFFEDLKDMLGFTPYRFYYYMWKYITPTLLLVLLCTSLVQLTMTPPSYSAWIQEEAKEQRLGFPTWGIVVCISLVVMAIMPVPVVFALRYFNVIDENTSGLSTVSYKKGRIIKETARPGEDDDTSLIQGKSPSEAPSPMPGNSIYRKQSGSGGPDADTAPNGRYGIGYLMADMPDMPESDL
;
A
#
# COMPACT_ATOMS: atom_id res chain seq x y z
N MET A 1 -37.44 -54.74 36.35
CA MET A 1 -38.54 -53.81 36.01
C MET A 1 -37.94 -52.54 35.42
N PRO A 2 -38.40 -52.04 34.26
CA PRO A 2 -38.01 -50.73 33.73
C PRO A 2 -39.03 -49.63 34.08
N LYS A 3 -38.62 -48.35 34.12
CA LYS A 3 -39.47 -47.16 33.86
C LYS A 3 -38.69 -45.84 33.89
N ASN A 4 -38.84 -45.06 32.81
CA ASN A 4 -38.98 -43.58 32.75
C ASN A 4 -37.83 -42.65 33.24
N SER A 5 -37.71 -41.39 32.77
CA SER A 5 -38.08 -40.75 31.48
C SER A 5 -37.55 -39.30 31.42
N LYS A 6 -37.29 -38.78 30.21
CA LYS A 6 -37.14 -37.35 29.82
C LYS A 6 -36.07 -36.48 30.51
N ALA A 7 -35.10 -36.02 29.70
CA ALA A 7 -34.52 -34.68 29.81
C ALA A 7 -34.32 -34.07 28.40
N VAL A 8 -35.19 -33.11 28.09
CA VAL A 8 -35.14 -32.00 27.11
C VAL A 8 -33.97 -31.94 26.09
N LYS A 9 -34.32 -31.89 24.80
CA LYS A 9 -33.47 -31.44 23.68
C LYS A 9 -33.35 -29.91 23.70
N ARG A 10 -32.18 -29.35 23.41
CA ARG A 10 -32.02 -27.94 23.01
C ARG A 10 -30.95 -27.85 21.94
N GLU A 11 -31.33 -27.36 20.75
CA GLU A 11 -30.46 -27.25 19.58
C GLU A 11 -29.82 -25.87 19.54
N LEU A 12 -28.53 -25.81 19.16
CA LEU A 12 -27.78 -24.63 18.71
C LEU A 12 -26.41 -25.11 18.19
N ASP A 13 -25.83 -24.35 17.26
CA ASP A 13 -24.49 -24.48 16.69
C ASP A 13 -24.15 -25.75 15.86
N ASP A 14 -24.68 -25.80 14.62
CA ASP A 14 -24.16 -26.64 13.51
C ASP A 14 -23.74 -25.80 12.27
N ASP A 15 -24.30 -24.59 12.09
CA ASP A 15 -24.18 -23.69 10.91
C ASP A 15 -22.74 -23.28 10.52
N VAL A 16 -21.76 -23.43 11.42
CA VAL A 16 -20.37 -23.01 11.19
C VAL A 16 -19.55 -24.11 10.51
N THR A 17 -19.99 -25.36 10.59
CA THR A 17 -19.20 -26.54 10.20
C THR A 17 -19.35 -26.93 8.74
N GLU A 18 -20.44 -26.54 8.08
CA GLU A 18 -20.75 -26.92 6.70
C GLU A 18 -19.87 -26.16 5.69
N SER A 19 -19.69 -24.84 5.88
CA SER A 19 -18.86 -23.99 5.00
C SER A 19 -17.38 -24.36 4.94
N VAL A 20 -16.86 -25.14 5.89
CA VAL A 20 -15.47 -25.67 5.84
C VAL A 20 -15.42 -27.01 5.11
N LYS A 21 -16.52 -27.76 5.09
CA LYS A 21 -16.61 -29.09 4.49
C LYS A 21 -16.75 -29.02 2.97
N ASP A 22 -17.49 -28.04 2.46
CA ASP A 22 -17.62 -27.77 1.03
C ASP A 22 -16.32 -27.29 0.36
N LEU A 23 -15.36 -26.79 1.15
CA LEU A 23 -14.01 -26.46 0.67
C LEU A 23 -13.12 -27.69 0.48
N LEU A 24 -13.48 -28.85 1.04
CA LEU A 24 -12.68 -30.08 0.98
C LEU A 24 -13.36 -31.20 0.17
N SER A 25 -14.67 -31.15 -0.02
CA SER A 25 -15.41 -32.13 -0.84
C SER A 25 -15.25 -31.95 -2.36
N ASN A 26 -14.80 -30.76 -2.79
CA ASN A 26 -14.67 -30.41 -4.22
C ASN A 26 -13.29 -30.71 -4.83
N GLU A 27 -12.29 -31.14 -4.05
CA GLU A 27 -10.94 -31.44 -4.56
C GLU A 27 -10.90 -32.75 -5.38
N ASP A 28 -11.59 -33.80 -4.93
CA ASP A 28 -11.53 -35.14 -5.55
C ASP A 28 -12.39 -35.29 -6.83
N ALA A 29 -13.27 -34.33 -7.15
CA ALA A 29 -14.28 -34.49 -8.20
C ALA A 29 -13.91 -33.91 -9.58
N CYS A 30 -12.86 -33.08 -9.68
CA CYS A 30 -12.49 -32.40 -10.93
C CYS A 30 -11.33 -33.05 -11.72
N ASP A 31 -10.45 -33.83 -11.08
CA ASP A 31 -9.15 -34.23 -11.67
C ASP A 31 -9.24 -35.29 -12.80
N ASP A 32 -10.36 -35.99 -12.91
CA ASP A 32 -10.63 -36.95 -14.01
C ASP A 32 -11.21 -36.28 -15.28
N SER A 33 -11.79 -35.07 -15.19
CA SER A 33 -12.36 -34.39 -16.36
C SER A 33 -11.27 -33.78 -17.26
N PHE A 34 -10.16 -33.32 -16.68
CA PHE A 34 -9.17 -32.51 -17.38
C PHE A 34 -8.10 -33.31 -18.17
N LYS A 35 -8.12 -34.64 -18.13
CA LYS A 35 -7.11 -35.51 -18.77
C LYS A 35 -7.29 -35.75 -20.28
N LYS A 36 -8.23 -35.07 -20.96
CA LYS A 36 -8.54 -35.31 -22.39
C LYS A 36 -8.37 -34.09 -23.31
N SER A 37 -7.25 -33.38 -23.20
CA SER A 37 -6.76 -32.47 -24.24
C SER A 37 -5.23 -32.32 -24.18
N SER A 38 -4.53 -33.29 -24.77
CA SER A 38 -3.09 -33.23 -24.99
C SER A 38 -2.74 -33.73 -26.40
N LEU A 39 -2.03 -32.87 -27.16
CA LEU A 39 -1.16 -33.19 -28.29
C LEU A 39 -1.64 -34.28 -29.26
N ILE A 40 -2.32 -33.87 -30.33
CA ILE A 40 -2.25 -34.58 -31.62
C ILE A 40 -1.37 -33.75 -32.56
N VAL A 41 -0.10 -34.16 -32.66
CA VAL A 41 0.78 -33.78 -33.78
C VAL A 41 0.76 -34.96 -34.76
N ASN A 42 0.51 -34.70 -36.04
CA ASN A 42 0.79 -35.66 -37.11
C ASN A 42 1.13 -34.93 -38.41
N ASN A 43 1.91 -35.59 -39.26
CA ASN A 43 2.51 -35.00 -40.45
C ASN A 43 1.53 -34.91 -41.65
N HIS A 44 1.90 -34.09 -42.64
CA HIS A 44 1.38 -34.19 -43.99
C HIS A 44 1.67 -35.56 -44.62
N GLU A 45 0.67 -36.16 -45.27
CA GLU A 45 0.76 -36.77 -46.61
C GLU A 45 -0.64 -37.21 -47.09
N GLY A 46 -0.89 -37.20 -48.41
CA GLY A 46 -1.94 -38.03 -49.04
C GLY A 46 -3.36 -37.45 -49.27
N GLU A 47 -3.67 -37.25 -50.56
CA GLU A 47 -4.94 -37.56 -51.26
C GLU A 47 -6.29 -37.02 -50.72
N GLY A 48 -6.81 -36.01 -51.42
CA GLY A 48 -8.04 -35.29 -51.09
C GLY A 48 -9.39 -35.94 -51.43
N LYS A 49 -10.44 -35.22 -51.02
CA LYS A 49 -11.81 -35.31 -51.53
C LYS A 49 -12.50 -33.94 -51.40
N GLU A 50 -13.47 -33.67 -52.27
CA GLU A 50 -14.25 -32.42 -52.31
C GLU A 50 -15.50 -32.48 -51.40
N CYS A 51 -16.26 -31.37 -51.38
CA CYS A 51 -17.52 -31.12 -50.67
C CYS A 51 -17.38 -30.88 -49.14
N ASP A 52 -18.01 -29.86 -48.54
CA ASP A 52 -18.93 -28.82 -49.06
C ASP A 52 -18.61 -27.41 -48.50
N VAL A 53 -19.21 -26.39 -49.11
CA VAL A 53 -19.10 -24.98 -48.65
C VAL A 53 -20.29 -24.64 -47.76
N GLU A 54 -20.04 -24.48 -46.46
CA GLU A 54 -20.95 -23.76 -45.55
C GLU A 54 -20.38 -22.37 -45.22
N GLU A 55 -21.24 -21.38 -45.11
CA GLU A 55 -20.86 -19.98 -44.89
C GLU A 55 -20.41 -19.75 -43.44
N GLY A 56 -19.09 -19.80 -43.22
CA GLY A 56 -18.47 -19.45 -41.93
C GLY A 56 -18.70 -17.98 -41.57
N GLY A 57 -19.79 -17.69 -40.85
CA GLY A 57 -20.05 -16.39 -40.26
C GLY A 57 -18.92 -15.98 -39.31
N SER A 58 -18.36 -14.79 -39.52
CA SER A 58 -17.19 -14.31 -38.77
C SER A 58 -17.58 -13.75 -37.39
N ASP A 59 -18.04 -14.63 -36.50
CA ASP A 59 -18.01 -14.35 -35.06
C ASP A 59 -16.54 -14.32 -34.63
N GLY A 60 -15.98 -13.10 -34.53
CA GLY A 60 -14.60 -12.91 -34.09
C GLY A 60 -14.45 -13.31 -32.63
N GLU A 61 -13.52 -14.23 -32.36
CA GLU A 61 -13.20 -14.69 -31.00
C GLU A 61 -12.80 -13.49 -30.11
N GLU A 62 -13.70 -13.05 -29.22
CA GLU A 62 -13.36 -12.07 -28.18
C GLU A 62 -12.39 -12.75 -27.20
N GLU A 63 -11.08 -12.44 -27.28
CA GLU A 63 -10.06 -12.95 -26.35
C GLU A 63 -10.50 -12.75 -24.90
N GLU A 64 -10.94 -13.83 -24.24
CA GLU A 64 -11.58 -13.69 -22.92
C GLU A 64 -10.55 -13.26 -21.88
N ARG A 65 -10.81 -12.11 -21.23
CA ARG A 65 -9.88 -11.47 -20.29
C ARG A 65 -9.42 -12.50 -19.22
N PRO A 66 -8.11 -12.77 -19.11
CA PRO A 66 -7.60 -13.91 -18.34
C PRO A 66 -8.05 -13.87 -16.89
N ALA A 67 -8.55 -14.99 -16.39
CA ALA A 67 -9.02 -15.12 -15.01
C ALA A 67 -7.90 -15.54 -14.05
N TRP A 68 -8.12 -15.31 -12.76
CA TRP A 68 -7.39 -16.00 -11.70
C TRP A 68 -7.74 -17.49 -11.67
N ASN A 69 -6.77 -18.37 -11.42
CA ASN A 69 -7.04 -19.82 -11.36
C ASN A 69 -7.95 -20.14 -10.16
N ASN A 70 -7.53 -19.71 -8.96
CA ASN A 70 -8.19 -20.02 -7.70
C ASN A 70 -8.45 -18.74 -6.89
N LYS A 71 -9.54 -18.70 -6.11
CA LYS A 71 -9.88 -17.59 -5.20
C LYS A 71 -8.74 -17.23 -4.24
N ILE A 72 -8.06 -18.24 -3.69
CA ILE A 72 -6.90 -18.07 -2.79
C ILE A 72 -5.74 -17.34 -3.49
N GLN A 73 -5.51 -17.61 -4.78
CA GLN A 73 -4.44 -16.97 -5.56
C GLN A 73 -4.65 -15.46 -5.65
N TYR A 74 -5.88 -15.04 -5.93
CA TYR A 74 -6.27 -13.63 -5.95
C TYR A 74 -6.12 -12.97 -4.57
N ILE A 75 -6.56 -13.62 -3.48
CA ILE A 75 -6.39 -13.07 -2.12
C ILE A 75 -4.91 -12.95 -1.75
N LEU A 76 -4.07 -13.95 -2.06
CA LEU A 76 -2.63 -13.87 -1.81
C LEU A 76 -1.92 -12.82 -2.68
N ALA A 77 -2.41 -12.57 -3.90
CA ALA A 77 -1.94 -11.47 -4.74
C ALA A 77 -2.29 -10.11 -4.11
N GLN A 78 -3.54 -9.94 -3.65
CA GLN A 78 -4.02 -8.69 -3.05
C GLN A 78 -3.37 -8.40 -1.69
N VAL A 79 -3.18 -9.44 -0.86
CA VAL A 79 -2.45 -9.36 0.40
C VAL A 79 -0.99 -9.00 0.14
N GLY A 80 -0.29 -9.69 -0.78
CA GLY A 80 1.12 -9.39 -1.06
C GLY A 80 1.37 -8.07 -1.76
N PHE A 81 0.37 -7.47 -2.41
CA PHE A 81 0.45 -6.08 -2.88
C PHE A 81 0.36 -5.08 -1.73
N SER A 82 -0.64 -5.26 -0.85
CA SER A 82 -0.94 -4.37 0.28
C SER A 82 0.12 -4.45 1.40
N VAL A 83 0.54 -5.68 1.73
CA VAL A 83 1.55 -6.00 2.74
C VAL A 83 2.92 -5.96 2.09
N GLY A 84 3.60 -4.84 2.23
CA GLY A 84 4.90 -4.58 1.64
C GLY A 84 5.97 -4.17 2.63
N LEU A 85 7.07 -3.67 2.07
CA LEU A 85 8.21 -3.11 2.81
C LEU A 85 7.81 -2.03 3.85
N GLY A 86 6.80 -1.23 3.53
CA GLY A 86 6.27 -0.18 4.41
C GLY A 86 5.73 -0.71 5.74
N ASN A 87 5.23 -1.95 5.80
CA ASN A 87 4.74 -2.56 7.04
C ASN A 87 5.89 -2.92 8.00
N VAL A 88 7.10 -3.15 7.50
CA VAL A 88 8.25 -3.64 8.29
C VAL A 88 9.17 -2.52 8.80
N TRP A 89 9.27 -1.38 8.09
CA TRP A 89 10.00 -0.20 8.62
C TRP A 89 9.18 1.08 8.74
N ARG A 90 8.33 1.43 7.77
CA ARG A 90 7.65 2.74 7.75
C ARG A 90 6.60 2.83 8.85
N PHE A 91 5.73 1.82 8.97
CA PHE A 91 4.71 1.78 10.02
C PHE A 91 5.32 1.72 11.44
N PRO A 92 6.32 0.87 11.75
CA PRO A 92 6.98 0.87 13.06
C PRO A 92 7.70 2.18 13.41
N TYR A 93 8.39 2.80 12.44
CA TYR A 93 9.02 4.11 12.61
C TYR A 93 7.98 5.21 12.90
N LEU A 94 6.87 5.24 12.16
CA LEU A 94 5.78 6.19 12.40
C LEU A 94 5.13 5.96 13.77
N CYS A 95 4.97 4.70 14.19
CA CYS A 95 4.50 4.34 15.53
C CYS A 95 5.44 4.90 16.62
N GLN A 96 6.74 4.61 16.53
CA GLN A 96 7.76 5.09 17.48
C GLN A 96 7.78 6.62 17.59
N LYS A 97 7.81 7.31 16.43
CA LYS A 97 7.88 8.76 16.31
C LYS A 97 6.61 9.47 16.80
N ASN A 98 5.42 8.91 16.54
CA ASN A 98 4.14 9.58 16.78
C ASN A 98 3.44 9.09 18.07
N GLY A 99 4.23 8.78 19.11
CA GLY A 99 3.74 8.52 20.46
C GLY A 99 3.45 7.06 20.83
N GLY A 100 4.09 6.11 20.14
CA GLY A 100 3.93 4.67 20.38
C GLY A 100 2.50 4.22 20.06
N GLY A 101 1.90 3.47 20.98
CA GLY A 101 0.55 2.93 20.87
C GLY A 101 -0.54 3.98 20.63
N ALA A 102 -0.26 5.26 20.95
CA ALA A 102 -1.13 6.38 20.59
C ALA A 102 -1.35 6.47 19.07
N TYR A 103 -0.34 6.18 18.24
CA TYR A 103 -0.43 6.21 16.77
C TYR A 103 -1.35 5.12 16.17
N LEU A 104 -1.56 4.01 16.89
CA LEU A 104 -2.43 2.93 16.42
C LEU A 104 -3.91 3.36 16.35
N VAL A 105 -4.32 4.30 17.21
CA VAL A 105 -5.69 4.82 17.30
C VAL A 105 -6.10 5.64 16.05
N PRO A 106 -5.40 6.73 15.66
CA PRO A 106 -5.72 7.47 14.44
C PRO A 106 -5.54 6.60 13.19
N TYR A 107 -4.57 5.68 13.15
CA TYR A 107 -4.44 4.74 12.04
C TYR A 107 -5.69 3.86 11.89
N LEU A 108 -6.17 3.24 12.97
CA LEU A 108 -7.37 2.38 12.92
C LEU A 108 -8.64 3.18 12.57
N ILE A 109 -8.79 4.40 13.09
CA ILE A 109 -9.90 5.30 12.74
C ILE A 109 -9.88 5.64 11.24
N LEU A 110 -8.73 6.01 10.69
CA LEU A 110 -8.58 6.35 9.27
C LEU A 110 -8.70 5.11 8.37
N LEU A 111 -8.27 3.93 8.83
CA LEU A 111 -8.50 2.66 8.13
C LEU A 111 -10.00 2.36 7.99
N ILE A 112 -10.81 2.64 9.01
CA ILE A 112 -12.26 2.39 8.99
C ILE A 112 -13.05 3.47 8.21
N LEU A 113 -12.68 4.75 8.34
CA LEU A 113 -13.40 5.88 7.72
C LEU A 113 -12.96 6.23 6.30
N ILE A 114 -11.76 5.82 5.90
CA ILE A 114 -11.15 6.15 4.61
C ILE A 114 -10.66 4.89 3.89
N GLY A 115 -9.84 4.06 4.56
CA GLY A 115 -9.20 2.89 3.96
C GLY A 115 -10.17 1.86 3.39
N ILE A 116 -10.94 1.19 4.25
CA ILE A 116 -11.89 0.13 3.88
C ILE A 116 -12.95 0.63 2.86
N PRO A 117 -13.59 1.81 3.03
CA PRO A 117 -14.51 2.34 2.03
C PRO A 117 -13.88 2.52 0.64
N LEU A 118 -12.71 3.15 0.54
CA LEU A 118 -12.08 3.39 -0.76
C LEU A 118 -11.55 2.10 -1.40
N PHE A 119 -11.00 1.19 -0.59
CA PHE A 119 -10.52 -0.09 -1.08
C PHE A 119 -11.65 -0.97 -1.63
N PHE A 120 -12.82 -0.96 -0.97
CA PHE A 120 -14.03 -1.60 -1.48
C PHE A 120 -14.52 -0.94 -2.77
N LEU A 121 -14.45 0.39 -2.88
CA LEU A 121 -14.81 1.14 -4.09
C LEU A 121 -13.93 0.77 -5.28
N GLU A 122 -12.59 0.81 -5.16
CA GLU A 122 -11.68 0.42 -6.25
C GLU A 122 -11.88 -1.04 -6.67
N LEU A 123 -12.00 -1.97 -5.70
CA LEU A 123 -12.25 -3.38 -5.97
C LEU A 123 -13.56 -3.59 -6.75
N ALA A 124 -14.66 -2.98 -6.28
CA ALA A 124 -15.97 -3.12 -6.91
C ALA A 124 -16.02 -2.50 -8.32
N VAL A 125 -15.46 -1.30 -8.50
CA VAL A 125 -15.43 -0.62 -9.80
C VAL A 125 -14.64 -1.43 -10.84
N GLY A 126 -13.46 -1.96 -10.47
CA GLY A 126 -12.67 -2.82 -11.34
C GLY A 126 -13.39 -4.13 -11.71
N GLN A 127 -14.03 -4.80 -10.73
CA GLN A 127 -14.78 -6.04 -10.97
C GLN A 127 -16.07 -5.80 -11.80
N ARG A 128 -16.75 -4.66 -11.64
CA ARG A 128 -17.93 -4.28 -12.43
C ARG A 128 -17.60 -4.12 -13.91
N ILE A 129 -16.59 -3.29 -14.19
CA ILE A 129 -16.26 -2.79 -15.53
C ILE A 129 -15.32 -3.76 -16.28
N ARG A 130 -14.50 -4.54 -15.56
CA ARG A 130 -13.49 -5.48 -16.10
C ARG A 130 -12.49 -4.83 -17.08
N ARG A 131 -12.06 -3.60 -16.75
CA ARG A 131 -10.97 -2.85 -17.41
C ARG A 131 -9.97 -2.33 -16.36
N GLY A 132 -8.75 -2.00 -16.77
CA GLY A 132 -7.79 -1.24 -15.97
C GLY A 132 -8.19 0.22 -15.77
N SER A 133 -7.51 0.90 -14.84
CA SER A 133 -7.82 2.28 -14.38
C SER A 133 -8.18 3.28 -15.49
N ILE A 134 -7.35 3.42 -16.54
CA ILE A 134 -7.67 4.32 -17.68
C ILE A 134 -9.03 3.94 -18.32
N GLY A 135 -9.26 2.67 -18.61
CA GLY A 135 -10.51 2.19 -19.22
C GLY A 135 -11.73 2.33 -18.30
N VAL A 136 -11.53 2.24 -16.98
CA VAL A 136 -12.54 2.47 -15.93
C VAL A 136 -12.98 3.93 -15.87
N TRP A 137 -12.03 4.87 -15.71
CA TRP A 137 -12.38 6.28 -15.56
C TRP A 137 -12.97 6.88 -16.84
N ASN A 138 -12.53 6.40 -18.02
CA ASN A 138 -13.17 6.70 -19.30
C ASN A 138 -14.62 6.20 -19.41
N TYR A 139 -14.95 5.03 -18.84
CA TYR A 139 -16.32 4.49 -18.84
C TYR A 139 -17.25 5.23 -17.89
N ILE A 140 -16.74 5.67 -16.73
CA ILE A 140 -17.50 6.48 -15.76
C ILE A 140 -17.78 7.89 -16.31
N SER A 141 -16.76 8.56 -16.86
CA SER A 141 -16.94 9.82 -17.57
C SER A 141 -15.75 10.08 -18.51
N PRO A 142 -15.97 10.26 -19.83
CA PRO A 142 -14.89 10.55 -20.77
C PRO A 142 -14.00 11.73 -20.33
N ARG A 143 -14.54 12.75 -19.65
CA ARG A 143 -13.75 13.92 -19.22
C ARG A 143 -12.84 13.65 -18.01
N LEU A 144 -13.04 12.53 -17.31
CA LEU A 144 -12.25 12.11 -16.15
C LEU A 144 -11.22 11.01 -16.47
N GLY A 145 -11.09 10.59 -17.73
CA GLY A 145 -10.11 9.57 -18.16
C GLY A 145 -8.65 9.90 -17.82
N GLY A 146 -8.33 11.17 -17.55
CA GLY A 146 -7.01 11.62 -17.08
C GLY A 146 -6.61 11.10 -15.70
N ILE A 147 -7.57 10.71 -14.85
CA ILE A 147 -7.31 10.11 -13.53
C ILE A 147 -6.45 8.85 -13.68
N GLY A 148 -6.84 7.93 -14.57
CA GLY A 148 -6.10 6.69 -14.77
C GLY A 148 -4.70 6.88 -15.34
N PHE A 149 -4.47 7.94 -16.13
CA PHE A 149 -3.13 8.30 -16.58
C PHE A 149 -2.27 8.84 -15.42
N ALA A 150 -2.85 9.62 -14.50
CA ALA A 150 -2.17 10.07 -13.29
C ALA A 150 -1.78 8.88 -12.39
N SER A 151 -2.70 7.93 -12.15
CA SER A 151 -2.39 6.67 -11.44
C SER A 151 -1.21 5.93 -12.07
N CYS A 152 -1.16 5.81 -13.41
CA CYS A 152 -0.04 5.15 -14.09
C CYS A 152 1.30 5.87 -13.91
N ILE A 153 1.34 7.21 -13.92
CA ILE A 153 2.59 7.98 -13.67
C ILE A 153 3.03 7.83 -12.21
N VAL A 154 2.10 7.89 -11.25
CA VAL A 154 2.43 7.68 -9.83
C VAL A 154 2.96 6.27 -9.59
N CYS A 155 2.31 5.24 -10.14
CA CYS A 155 2.81 3.86 -10.09
C CYS A 155 4.21 3.73 -10.70
N PHE A 156 4.49 4.41 -11.82
CA PHE A 156 5.80 4.41 -12.43
C PHE A 156 6.86 5.04 -11.50
N PHE A 157 6.56 6.19 -10.89
CA PHE A 157 7.45 6.82 -9.90
C PHE A 157 7.69 5.93 -8.68
N VAL A 158 6.66 5.28 -8.13
CA VAL A 158 6.83 4.36 -6.98
C VAL A 158 7.65 3.12 -7.38
N ALA A 159 7.34 2.50 -8.52
CA ALA A 159 8.07 1.33 -9.02
C ALA A 159 9.57 1.61 -9.23
N LEU A 160 9.94 2.82 -9.64
CA LEU A 160 11.33 3.25 -9.76
C LEU A 160 12.09 3.14 -8.44
N TYR A 161 11.61 3.78 -7.36
CA TYR A 161 12.36 3.81 -6.10
C TYR A 161 12.15 2.55 -5.24
N TYR A 162 10.97 1.91 -5.24
CA TYR A 162 10.76 0.65 -4.50
C TYR A 162 11.75 -0.43 -4.95
N ASN A 163 11.98 -0.57 -6.26
CA ASN A 163 12.89 -1.60 -6.78
C ASN A 163 14.37 -1.33 -6.44
N VAL A 164 14.74 -0.08 -6.12
CA VAL A 164 16.06 0.27 -5.58
C VAL A 164 16.22 -0.23 -4.14
N ILE A 165 15.15 -0.21 -3.34
CA ILE A 165 15.19 -0.76 -1.97
C ILE A 165 15.22 -2.31 -2.00
N ILE A 166 14.62 -2.93 -3.02
CA ILE A 166 14.79 -4.37 -3.32
C ILE A 166 16.24 -4.66 -3.72
N SER A 167 16.87 -3.82 -4.54
CA SER A 167 18.31 -3.89 -4.85
C SER A 167 19.19 -3.84 -3.59
N TRP A 168 18.92 -2.90 -2.67
CA TRP A 168 19.62 -2.84 -1.37
C TRP A 168 19.41 -4.11 -0.53
N SER A 169 18.20 -4.66 -0.54
CA SER A 169 17.86 -5.93 0.15
C SER A 169 18.59 -7.13 -0.46
N LEU A 170 18.69 -7.20 -1.80
CA LEU A 170 19.45 -8.21 -2.53
C LEU A 170 20.97 -8.09 -2.28
N PHE A 171 21.50 -6.86 -2.18
CA PHE A 171 22.89 -6.65 -1.81
C PHE A 171 23.19 -7.24 -0.43
N TYR A 172 22.44 -6.86 0.60
CA TYR A 172 22.63 -7.41 1.96
C TYR A 172 22.38 -8.92 2.04
N PHE A 173 21.38 -9.45 1.33
CA PHE A 173 21.15 -10.89 1.20
C PHE A 173 22.39 -11.62 0.68
N SER A 174 23.03 -11.11 -0.38
CA SER A 174 24.27 -11.70 -0.94
C SER A 174 25.43 -11.73 0.06
N GLN A 175 25.50 -10.76 0.97
CA GLN A 175 26.55 -10.61 1.97
C GLN A 175 26.26 -11.38 3.27
N SER A 176 25.01 -11.81 3.48
CA SER A 176 24.57 -12.53 4.69
C SER A 176 25.11 -13.96 4.81
N PHE A 177 25.69 -14.52 3.75
CA PHE A 177 26.23 -15.90 3.70
C PHE A 177 27.66 -16.04 4.27
N GLN A 178 28.14 -15.03 5.01
CA GLN A 178 29.50 -14.97 5.55
C GLN A 178 29.49 -15.03 7.09
N GLN A 179 30.52 -15.65 7.68
CA GLN A 179 30.74 -15.67 9.12
C GLN A 179 32.21 -15.29 9.43
N PRO A 180 32.48 -14.20 10.17
CA PRO A 180 31.53 -13.23 10.70
C PRO A 180 30.78 -12.44 9.61
N LEU A 181 29.70 -11.75 9.98
CA LEU A 181 28.98 -10.86 9.07
C LEU A 181 29.84 -9.63 8.71
N PRO A 182 29.79 -9.11 7.48
CA PRO A 182 30.64 -7.98 7.04
C PRO A 182 30.46 -6.65 7.81
N TRP A 183 29.39 -6.52 8.58
CA TRP A 183 29.07 -5.35 9.43
C TRP A 183 29.17 -5.65 10.94
N HIS A 184 29.87 -6.73 11.33
CA HIS A 184 30.06 -7.10 12.74
C HIS A 184 31.01 -6.17 13.49
N GLU A 185 32.09 -5.72 12.85
CA GLU A 185 33.19 -4.96 13.45
C GLU A 185 33.64 -3.82 12.53
N CYS A 186 34.22 -2.77 13.11
CA CYS A 186 34.81 -1.68 12.33
C CYS A 186 36.14 -2.12 11.68
N PRO A 187 36.38 -1.76 10.41
CA PRO A 187 37.65 -2.05 9.75
C PRO A 187 38.83 -1.31 10.39
N LEU A 188 40.01 -1.94 10.34
CA LEU A 188 41.26 -1.43 10.92
C LEU A 188 42.21 -0.93 9.83
N ILE A 189 42.61 0.34 9.90
CA ILE A 189 43.68 0.90 9.07
C ILE A 189 45.03 0.51 9.66
N LYS A 190 45.86 -0.17 8.86
CA LYS A 190 47.24 -0.54 9.21
C LYS A 190 48.24 0.41 8.54
N ASN A 191 48.67 1.44 9.27
CA ASN A 191 49.86 2.23 8.90
C ASN A 191 51.14 1.50 9.31
N LYS A 192 52.29 1.91 8.76
CA LYS A 192 53.60 1.24 9.00
C LYS A 192 54.04 1.18 10.46
N THR A 193 53.49 2.02 11.34
CA THR A 193 53.78 2.06 12.78
C THR A 193 52.58 1.73 13.65
N ASN A 194 51.37 2.16 13.27
CA ASN A 194 50.17 2.09 14.11
C ASN A 194 49.03 1.38 13.35
N THR A 195 48.28 0.52 14.04
CA THR A 195 46.96 0.05 13.61
C THR A 195 45.89 0.81 14.39
N TYR A 196 44.88 1.35 13.71
CA TYR A 196 43.79 2.10 14.34
C TYR A 196 42.45 1.85 13.62
N VAL A 197 41.34 2.05 14.34
CA VAL A 197 39.98 1.92 13.79
C VAL A 197 39.70 3.07 12.81
N VAL A 198 38.93 2.83 11.74
CA VAL A 198 38.46 3.93 10.86
C VAL A 198 37.67 4.97 11.69
N PRO A 199 38.11 6.25 11.76
CA PRO A 199 37.50 7.24 12.67
C PRO A 199 36.01 7.52 12.43
N GLU A 200 35.53 7.38 11.18
CA GLU A 200 34.10 7.51 10.86
C GLU A 200 33.28 6.34 11.44
N CYS A 201 33.86 5.15 11.55
CA CYS A 201 33.22 3.97 12.13
C CYS A 201 33.25 4.02 13.67
N ASP A 202 34.38 4.44 14.23
CA ASP A 202 34.62 4.61 15.67
C ASP A 202 33.66 5.65 16.30
N LYS A 203 33.38 6.75 15.59
CA LYS A 203 32.38 7.76 15.98
C LYS A 203 30.91 7.31 15.85
N SER A 204 30.62 6.24 15.11
CA SER A 204 29.25 5.85 14.74
C SER A 204 28.93 4.41 15.13
N SER A 205 28.88 3.49 14.16
CA SER A 205 28.85 2.03 14.41
C SER A 205 29.30 1.26 13.17
N ALA A 206 29.71 0.00 13.34
CA ALA A 206 30.07 -0.90 12.24
C ALA A 206 28.96 -1.02 11.18
N THR A 207 27.69 -1.08 11.61
CA THR A 207 26.52 -1.12 10.71
C THR A 207 26.26 0.20 9.99
N THR A 208 26.41 1.33 10.70
CA THR A 208 26.22 2.67 10.12
C THR A 208 27.30 2.98 9.07
N TYR A 209 28.56 2.67 9.39
CA TYR A 209 29.68 2.75 8.45
C TYR A 209 29.48 1.83 7.25
N TYR A 210 29.10 0.56 7.48
CA TYR A 210 28.87 -0.39 6.39
C TYR A 210 27.76 0.10 5.43
N TRP A 211 26.65 0.62 5.95
CA TRP A 211 25.58 1.19 5.14
C TRP A 211 26.06 2.39 4.31
N TYR A 212 26.62 3.42 4.95
CA TYR A 212 26.95 4.67 4.27
C TYR A 212 28.24 4.61 3.41
N ARG A 213 29.21 3.74 3.74
CA ARG A 213 30.50 3.63 3.02
C ARG A 213 30.63 2.40 2.15
N GLU A 214 30.38 1.20 2.68
CA GLU A 214 30.61 -0.05 1.93
C GLU A 214 29.45 -0.41 0.98
N ALA A 215 28.21 -0.19 1.41
CA ALA A 215 27.02 -0.46 0.62
C ALA A 215 26.73 0.70 -0.35
N LEU A 216 26.34 1.88 0.17
CA LEU A 216 25.96 3.03 -0.66
C LEU A 216 27.16 3.79 -1.24
N ASN A 217 28.24 3.94 -0.46
CA ASN A 217 29.38 4.83 -0.74
C ASN A 217 28.92 6.29 -0.97
N ILE A 218 28.21 6.84 0.02
CA ILE A 218 27.42 8.07 -0.09
C ILE A 218 28.28 9.35 -0.25
N SER A 219 27.71 10.37 -0.89
CA SER A 219 28.24 11.75 -0.93
C SER A 219 27.85 12.54 0.33
N ASN A 220 28.45 13.71 0.58
CA ASN A 220 28.03 14.57 1.70
C ASN A 220 26.77 15.40 1.37
N SER A 221 26.51 15.67 0.08
CA SER A 221 25.34 16.42 -0.38
C SER A 221 24.72 15.85 -1.66
N ILE A 222 23.47 16.22 -1.95
CA ILE A 222 22.79 15.82 -3.20
C ILE A 222 23.37 16.50 -4.45
N ALA A 223 24.09 17.62 -4.29
CA ALA A 223 24.74 18.33 -5.38
C ALA A 223 26.07 17.68 -5.83
N GLU A 224 26.70 16.87 -4.97
CA GLU A 224 27.87 16.07 -5.30
C GLU A 224 27.47 14.85 -6.16
N GLY A 225 27.33 15.07 -7.47
CA GLY A 225 27.14 14.01 -8.45
C GLY A 225 28.32 13.04 -8.50
N GLY A 226 28.23 11.94 -7.74
CA GLY A 226 29.19 10.84 -7.76
C GLY A 226 28.86 9.80 -8.83
N GLY A 227 29.89 9.13 -9.35
CA GLY A 227 29.73 8.04 -10.31
C GLY A 227 28.87 6.87 -9.81
N LEU A 228 28.42 6.02 -10.74
CA LEU A 228 27.57 4.87 -10.46
C LEU A 228 28.28 3.86 -9.53
N ASN A 229 27.61 3.47 -8.45
CA ASN A 229 28.06 2.39 -7.59
C ASN A 229 27.78 1.04 -8.30
N TRP A 230 28.83 0.39 -8.80
CA TRP A 230 28.70 -0.82 -9.61
C TRP A 230 28.05 -1.97 -8.84
N LYS A 231 28.32 -2.12 -7.52
CA LYS A 231 27.70 -3.13 -6.64
C LYS A 231 26.18 -3.00 -6.72
N MET A 232 25.68 -1.78 -6.48
CA MET A 232 24.25 -1.45 -6.48
C MET A 232 23.62 -1.45 -7.88
N THR A 233 24.40 -1.16 -8.92
CA THR A 233 23.96 -1.23 -10.33
C THR A 233 23.66 -2.67 -10.73
N VAL A 234 24.51 -3.63 -10.33
CA VAL A 234 24.27 -5.07 -10.56
C VAL A 234 23.05 -5.56 -9.77
N CYS A 235 22.92 -5.20 -8.49
CA CYS A 235 21.74 -5.56 -7.70
C CYS A 235 20.43 -4.97 -8.26
N LEU A 236 20.47 -3.75 -8.83
CA LEU A 236 19.32 -3.14 -9.51
C LEU A 236 18.94 -3.84 -10.81
N LEU A 237 19.93 -4.30 -11.60
CA LEU A 237 19.70 -5.12 -12.79
C LEU A 237 19.06 -6.46 -12.43
N VAL A 238 19.52 -7.11 -11.36
CA VAL A 238 18.90 -8.35 -10.84
C VAL A 238 17.48 -8.10 -10.37
N ALA A 239 17.22 -7.03 -9.60
CA ALA A 239 15.89 -6.68 -9.13
C ALA A 239 14.89 -6.47 -10.30
N TRP A 240 15.26 -5.68 -11.31
CA TRP A 240 14.42 -5.48 -12.50
C TRP A 240 14.26 -6.75 -13.34
N SER A 241 15.28 -7.60 -13.41
CA SER A 241 15.19 -8.91 -14.08
C SER A 241 14.21 -9.86 -13.37
N MET A 242 14.22 -9.91 -12.02
CA MET A 242 13.27 -10.71 -11.24
C MET A 242 11.83 -10.25 -11.45
N VAL A 243 11.57 -8.94 -11.39
CA VAL A 243 10.25 -8.36 -11.65
C VAL A 243 9.80 -8.64 -13.08
N CYS A 244 10.67 -8.44 -14.07
CA CYS A 244 10.35 -8.66 -15.49
C CYS A 244 10.03 -10.13 -15.78
N LEU A 245 10.80 -11.08 -15.25
CA LEU A 245 10.58 -12.52 -15.43
C LEU A 245 9.30 -12.99 -14.74
N ALA A 246 9.01 -12.52 -13.53
CA ALA A 246 7.77 -12.85 -12.83
C ALA A 246 6.53 -12.29 -13.54
N MET A 247 6.61 -11.08 -14.12
CA MET A 247 5.49 -10.41 -14.77
C MET A 247 5.34 -10.72 -16.27
N ILE A 248 6.22 -11.52 -16.89
CA ILE A 248 6.25 -11.68 -18.35
C ILE A 248 4.94 -12.24 -18.94
N LYS A 249 4.24 -13.14 -18.22
CA LYS A 249 2.88 -13.63 -18.55
C LYS A 249 1.76 -13.01 -17.69
N GLY A 250 2.01 -11.88 -17.03
CA GLY A 250 1.09 -11.26 -16.07
C GLY A 250 0.64 -12.21 -14.94
N ILE A 251 -0.62 -12.10 -14.53
CA ILE A 251 -1.23 -12.83 -13.41
C ILE A 251 -1.01 -14.35 -13.41
N GLN A 252 -0.91 -15.00 -14.57
CA GLN A 252 -0.69 -16.45 -14.67
C GLN A 252 0.70 -16.90 -14.19
N SER A 253 1.67 -15.97 -14.21
CA SER A 253 3.04 -16.16 -13.76
C SER A 253 3.24 -15.57 -12.38
N SER A 254 2.94 -14.29 -12.18
CA SER A 254 3.11 -13.62 -10.89
C SER A 254 2.24 -14.25 -9.79
N GLY A 255 1.01 -14.65 -10.11
CA GLY A 255 0.12 -15.37 -9.20
C GLY A 255 0.64 -16.75 -8.77
N LYS A 256 1.64 -17.34 -9.43
CA LYS A 256 2.33 -18.55 -8.92
C LYS A 256 3.43 -18.18 -7.94
N VAL A 257 4.18 -17.11 -8.22
CA VAL A 257 5.24 -16.58 -7.34
C VAL A 257 4.65 -16.08 -6.01
N MET A 258 3.46 -15.46 -6.03
CA MET A 258 2.79 -14.92 -4.84
C MET A 258 2.48 -15.96 -3.76
N TYR A 259 2.32 -17.25 -4.09
CA TYR A 259 2.15 -18.29 -3.06
C TYR A 259 3.35 -18.34 -2.10
N PHE A 260 4.57 -18.25 -2.61
CA PHE A 260 5.77 -18.15 -1.77
C PHE A 260 5.97 -16.71 -1.26
N SER A 261 5.89 -15.72 -2.16
CA SER A 261 6.24 -14.32 -1.86
C SER A 261 5.36 -13.70 -0.77
N SER A 262 4.07 -14.05 -0.72
CA SER A 262 3.12 -13.54 0.27
C SER A 262 3.13 -14.33 1.59
N LEU A 263 3.44 -15.64 1.58
CA LEU A 263 3.40 -16.48 2.78
C LEU A 263 4.73 -16.52 3.55
N PHE A 264 5.87 -16.55 2.85
CA PHE A 264 7.19 -16.63 3.49
C PHE A 264 7.46 -15.50 4.52
N PRO A 265 7.07 -14.22 4.27
CA PRO A 265 7.22 -13.16 5.26
C PRO A 265 6.54 -13.42 6.60
N TYR A 266 5.35 -14.05 6.61
CA TYR A 266 4.66 -14.38 7.87
C TYR A 266 5.42 -15.41 8.70
N VAL A 267 5.99 -16.42 8.04
CA VAL A 267 6.83 -17.43 8.70
C VAL A 267 8.05 -16.76 9.34
N VAL A 268 8.74 -15.88 8.60
CA VAL A 268 9.91 -15.15 9.11
C VAL A 268 9.53 -14.21 10.26
N LEU A 269 8.45 -13.44 10.16
CA LEU A 269 7.97 -12.57 11.25
C LEU A 269 7.65 -13.36 12.53
N ILE A 270 6.97 -14.51 12.42
CA ILE A 270 6.66 -15.37 13.57
C ILE A 270 7.94 -15.96 14.18
N CYS A 271 8.87 -16.44 13.37
CA CYS A 271 10.17 -16.93 13.85
C CYS A 271 10.98 -15.84 14.55
N PHE A 272 11.00 -14.61 14.02
CA PHE A 272 11.64 -13.47 14.65
C PHE A 272 10.94 -13.04 15.94
N LEU A 273 9.60 -13.08 16.02
CA LEU A 273 8.85 -12.77 17.25
C LEU A 273 9.22 -13.75 18.36
N VAL A 274 9.15 -15.06 18.09
CA VAL A 274 9.53 -16.11 19.05
C VAL A 274 10.99 -15.94 19.47
N ARG A 275 11.90 -15.66 18.52
CA ARG A 275 13.32 -15.43 18.83
C ARG A 275 13.55 -14.20 19.70
N ALA A 276 12.86 -13.09 19.42
CA ALA A 276 13.01 -11.83 20.15
C ALA A 276 12.46 -11.94 21.58
N LEU A 277 11.30 -12.59 21.77
CA LEU A 277 10.72 -12.81 23.10
C LEU A 277 11.59 -13.70 24.01
N LEU A 278 12.43 -14.57 23.43
CA LEU A 278 13.42 -15.37 24.17
C LEU A 278 14.71 -14.59 24.51
N LEU A 279 14.82 -13.31 24.15
CA LEU A 279 15.96 -12.44 24.47
C LEU A 279 15.64 -11.50 25.64
N LYS A 280 16.62 -11.29 26.51
CA LYS A 280 16.52 -10.36 27.65
C LYS A 280 16.31 -8.92 27.15
N GLY A 281 15.47 -8.14 27.83
CA GLY A 281 15.17 -6.75 27.49
C GLY A 281 14.19 -6.53 26.34
N SER A 282 13.73 -7.58 25.65
CA SER A 282 12.74 -7.46 24.57
C SER A 282 11.40 -6.88 25.05
N VAL A 283 10.98 -7.23 26.27
CA VAL A 283 9.75 -6.74 26.92
C VAL A 283 9.77 -5.23 27.15
N ASP A 284 10.94 -4.61 27.36
CA ASP A 284 11.05 -3.17 27.60
C ASP A 284 10.66 -2.37 26.35
N GLY A 285 11.09 -2.86 25.17
CA GLY A 285 10.68 -2.30 23.88
C GLY A 285 9.19 -2.51 23.60
N ILE A 286 8.63 -3.68 23.91
CA ILE A 286 7.18 -3.94 23.80
C ILE A 286 6.38 -3.03 24.74
N ARG A 287 6.87 -2.79 25.97
CA ARG A 287 6.26 -1.86 26.92
C ARG A 287 6.29 -0.42 26.40
N HIS A 288 7.41 0.00 25.79
CA HIS A 288 7.53 1.29 25.12
C HIS A 288 6.57 1.41 23.93
N MET A 289 6.39 0.34 23.13
CA MET A 289 5.37 0.28 22.06
C MET A 289 3.96 0.55 22.60
N PHE A 290 3.57 -0.08 23.72
CA PHE A 290 2.22 0.03 24.28
C PHE A 290 2.03 1.14 25.32
N THR A 291 2.98 2.08 25.47
CA THR A 291 2.85 3.26 26.35
C THR A 291 2.39 4.47 25.52
N PRO A 292 1.10 4.89 25.57
CA PRO A 292 0.56 5.89 24.66
C PRO A 292 0.88 7.32 25.10
N LYS A 293 1.67 8.06 24.31
CA LYS A 293 1.93 9.50 24.53
C LYS A 293 0.80 10.33 23.88
N LEU A 294 -0.38 10.33 24.52
CA LEU A 294 -1.65 10.83 23.98
C LEU A 294 -1.62 12.29 23.48
N GLU A 295 -0.83 13.15 24.12
CA GLU A 295 -0.66 14.57 23.77
C GLU A 295 -0.25 14.76 22.29
N ILE A 296 0.57 13.84 21.76
CA ILE A 296 1.09 13.88 20.39
C ILE A 296 -0.04 13.71 19.35
N MET A 297 -1.17 13.08 19.72
CA MET A 297 -2.33 12.92 18.82
C MET A 297 -3.06 14.24 18.51
N LEU A 298 -2.76 15.32 19.23
CA LEU A 298 -3.28 16.66 18.95
C LEU A 298 -2.58 17.31 17.74
N GLU A 299 -1.41 16.81 17.33
CA GLU A 299 -0.75 17.28 16.12
C GLU A 299 -1.46 16.77 14.85
N ALA A 300 -1.99 17.69 14.02
CA ALA A 300 -2.56 17.36 12.70
C ALA A 300 -1.57 16.59 11.79
N LYS A 301 -0.26 16.78 12.02
CA LYS A 301 0.83 16.03 11.38
C LYS A 301 0.69 14.51 11.56
N VAL A 302 0.28 14.03 12.74
CA VAL A 302 0.12 12.60 13.04
C VAL A 302 -1.02 12.00 12.22
N TRP A 303 -2.16 12.68 12.16
CA TRP A 303 -3.32 12.26 11.36
C TRP A 303 -2.99 12.22 9.86
N ARG A 304 -2.24 13.21 9.36
CA ARG A 304 -1.75 13.25 7.98
C ARG A 304 -0.78 12.10 7.67
N GLU A 305 0.16 11.81 8.57
CA GLU A 305 1.11 10.69 8.40
C GLU A 305 0.40 9.32 8.49
N ALA A 306 -0.57 9.17 9.39
CA ALA A 306 -1.40 7.97 9.50
C ALA A 306 -2.27 7.76 8.24
N ALA A 307 -2.91 8.79 7.72
CA ALA A 307 -3.69 8.71 6.48
C ALA A 307 -2.80 8.34 5.29
N THR A 308 -1.63 8.99 5.18
CA THR A 308 -0.60 8.66 4.18
C THR A 308 -0.24 7.17 4.25
N GLN A 309 0.00 6.65 5.45
CA GLN A 309 0.31 5.24 5.65
C GLN A 309 -0.85 4.31 5.24
N VAL A 310 -2.12 4.70 5.42
CA VAL A 310 -3.29 3.92 4.94
C VAL A 310 -3.31 3.85 3.41
N PHE A 311 -3.06 4.95 2.69
CA PHE A 311 -3.05 4.93 1.21
C PHE A 311 -1.94 4.03 0.66
N PHE A 312 -0.71 4.17 1.16
CA PHE A 312 0.42 3.34 0.72
C PHE A 312 0.28 1.86 1.13
N ALA A 313 -0.32 1.55 2.28
CA ALA A 313 -0.48 0.17 2.75
C ALA A 313 -1.71 -0.56 2.18
N LEU A 314 -2.59 0.13 1.46
CA LEU A 314 -3.71 -0.49 0.71
C LEU A 314 -3.58 -0.31 -0.82
N GLY A 315 -2.57 0.43 -1.30
CA GLY A 315 -2.37 0.71 -2.72
C GLY A 315 -3.47 1.58 -3.33
N LEU A 316 -4.05 2.51 -2.56
CA LEU A 316 -5.20 3.32 -2.98
C LEU A 316 -4.80 4.42 -3.97
N GLY A 317 -5.54 4.53 -5.08
CA GLY A 317 -5.27 5.47 -6.20
C GLY A 317 -4.18 5.02 -7.16
N PHE A 318 -3.51 3.89 -6.90
CA PHE A 318 -2.53 3.28 -7.79
C PHE A 318 -3.20 2.61 -9.00
N GLY A 319 -4.47 2.22 -8.89
CA GLY A 319 -5.17 1.46 -9.93
C GLY A 319 -4.70 0.00 -10.07
N GLY A 320 -3.69 -0.44 -9.31
CA GLY A 320 -3.31 -1.85 -9.17
C GLY A 320 -4.43 -2.70 -8.52
N VAL A 321 -5.16 -2.11 -7.56
CA VAL A 321 -6.37 -2.70 -6.96
C VAL A 321 -7.45 -2.96 -8.02
N ILE A 322 -7.76 -1.93 -8.82
CA ILE A 322 -8.69 -1.98 -9.96
C ILE A 322 -8.22 -3.03 -10.99
N ALA A 323 -6.92 -3.09 -11.28
CA ALA A 323 -6.36 -4.06 -12.23
C ALA A 323 -6.57 -5.51 -11.75
N PHE A 324 -6.23 -5.83 -10.50
CA PHE A 324 -6.39 -7.19 -9.97
C PHE A 324 -7.86 -7.63 -9.84
N SER A 325 -8.78 -6.73 -9.46
CA SER A 325 -10.21 -7.07 -9.40
C SER A 325 -10.86 -7.21 -10.79
N SER A 326 -10.34 -6.53 -11.82
CA SER A 326 -10.83 -6.65 -13.21
C SER A 326 -10.71 -8.06 -13.80
N TYR A 327 -9.78 -8.86 -13.28
CA TYR A 327 -9.53 -10.26 -13.65
C TYR A 327 -10.40 -11.26 -12.87
N ASN A 328 -11.23 -10.79 -11.94
CA ASN A 328 -12.12 -11.64 -11.15
C ASN A 328 -13.48 -11.85 -11.85
N LYS A 329 -14.27 -12.80 -11.36
CA LYS A 329 -15.67 -13.00 -11.81
C LYS A 329 -16.57 -11.87 -11.28
N ARG A 330 -17.69 -11.58 -11.97
CA ARG A 330 -18.57 -10.43 -11.64
C ARG A 330 -19.35 -10.61 -10.33
N ASP A 331 -19.73 -11.86 -10.05
CA ASP A 331 -20.47 -12.38 -8.90
C ASP A 331 -19.63 -12.56 -7.62
N ASN A 332 -18.32 -12.32 -7.69
CA ASN A 332 -17.43 -12.47 -6.55
C ASN A 332 -17.73 -11.45 -5.42
N ASN A 333 -17.70 -11.90 -4.16
CA ASN A 333 -17.93 -11.03 -3.00
C ASN A 333 -16.74 -10.10 -2.69
N CYS A 334 -16.60 -9.03 -3.46
CA CYS A 334 -15.54 -8.03 -3.30
C CYS A 334 -15.65 -7.21 -2.00
N HIS A 335 -16.81 -7.18 -1.33
CA HIS A 335 -16.96 -6.57 -0.01
C HIS A 335 -16.21 -7.37 1.07
N PHE A 336 -16.39 -8.69 1.09
CA PHE A 336 -15.65 -9.57 2.01
C PHE A 336 -14.14 -9.47 1.75
N ASP A 337 -13.73 -9.45 0.49
CA ASP A 337 -12.32 -9.29 0.09
C ASP A 337 -11.72 -7.98 0.60
N ALA A 338 -12.45 -6.87 0.45
CA ALA A 338 -12.01 -5.55 0.89
C ALA A 338 -11.75 -5.50 2.40
N VAL A 339 -12.68 -6.05 3.18
CA VAL A 339 -12.59 -6.12 4.65
C VAL A 339 -11.46 -7.06 5.07
N LEU A 340 -11.39 -8.26 4.50
CA LEU A 340 -10.41 -9.29 4.83
C LEU A 340 -8.97 -8.79 4.61
N VAL A 341 -8.66 -8.27 3.42
CA VAL A 341 -7.31 -7.79 3.09
C VAL A 341 -6.93 -6.58 3.94
N SER A 342 -7.87 -5.68 4.22
CA SER A 342 -7.63 -4.53 5.09
C SER A 342 -7.28 -4.92 6.54
N PHE A 343 -7.98 -5.91 7.10
CA PHE A 343 -7.66 -6.43 8.43
C PHE A 343 -6.36 -7.24 8.45
N ILE A 344 -6.09 -8.07 7.43
CA ILE A 344 -4.78 -8.76 7.30
C ILE A 344 -3.65 -7.73 7.27
N ASN A 345 -3.77 -6.66 6.48
CA ASN A 345 -2.78 -5.58 6.42
C ASN A 345 -2.56 -4.89 7.79
N PHE A 346 -3.65 -4.57 8.51
CA PHE A 346 -3.56 -4.01 9.87
C PHE A 346 -2.84 -4.96 10.84
N PHE A 347 -3.29 -6.22 10.96
CA PHE A 347 -2.68 -7.19 11.87
C PHE A 347 -1.23 -7.50 11.50
N THR A 348 -0.87 -7.50 10.20
CA THR A 348 0.52 -7.68 9.76
C THR A 348 1.39 -6.48 10.15
N SER A 349 0.85 -5.25 10.06
CA SER A 349 1.54 -4.04 10.51
C SER A 349 1.79 -4.04 12.02
N VAL A 350 0.80 -4.47 12.81
CA VAL A 350 0.95 -4.63 14.26
C VAL A 350 1.94 -5.74 14.62
N LEU A 351 1.89 -6.90 13.95
CA LEU A 351 2.83 -8.00 14.13
C LEU A 351 4.28 -7.60 13.80
N ALA A 352 4.49 -6.93 12.66
CA ALA A 352 5.81 -6.43 12.28
C ALA A 352 6.31 -5.39 13.30
N THR A 353 5.44 -4.48 13.76
CA THR A 353 5.79 -3.52 14.82
C THR A 353 6.18 -4.21 16.14
N LEU A 354 5.45 -5.24 16.54
CA LEU A 354 5.75 -6.02 17.75
C LEU A 354 7.14 -6.67 17.65
N VAL A 355 7.48 -7.25 16.49
CA VAL A 355 8.83 -7.77 16.19
C VAL A 355 9.89 -6.66 16.27
N VAL A 356 9.65 -5.52 15.62
CA VAL A 356 10.58 -4.37 15.61
C VAL A 356 10.88 -3.90 17.04
N PHE A 357 9.85 -3.63 17.83
CA PHE A 357 10.03 -3.11 19.18
C PHE A 357 10.63 -4.16 20.13
N ALA A 358 10.33 -5.45 19.99
CA ALA A 358 10.99 -6.52 20.74
C ALA A 358 12.50 -6.61 20.43
N VAL A 359 12.88 -6.47 19.16
CA VAL A 359 14.29 -6.46 18.71
C VAL A 359 15.01 -5.18 19.16
N LEU A 360 14.35 -4.01 19.11
CA LEU A 360 14.89 -2.75 19.60
C LEU A 360 15.03 -2.73 21.13
N GLY A 361 14.13 -3.35 21.90
CA GLY A 361 14.26 -3.51 23.35
C GLY A 361 15.51 -4.29 23.75
N PHE A 362 15.73 -5.45 23.10
CA PHE A 362 16.96 -6.23 23.25
C PHE A 362 18.21 -5.40 22.89
N LYS A 363 18.18 -4.65 21.77
CA LYS A 363 19.28 -3.77 21.36
C LYS A 363 19.56 -2.71 22.42
N ALA A 364 18.55 -1.99 22.88
CA ALA A 364 18.66 -0.91 23.86
C ALA A 364 19.24 -1.42 25.19
N ASN A 365 18.81 -2.59 25.67
CA ASN A 365 19.32 -3.18 26.90
C ASN A 365 20.81 -3.61 26.77
N ILE A 366 21.21 -4.18 25.62
CA ILE A 366 22.65 -4.44 25.32
C ILE A 366 23.46 -3.14 25.27
N MET A 367 22.98 -2.10 24.58
CA MET A 367 23.73 -0.84 24.45
C MET A 367 23.83 -0.09 25.78
N ASN A 368 22.76 -0.12 26.60
CA ASN A 368 22.80 0.39 27.97
C ASN A 368 23.83 -0.37 28.83
N SER A 369 23.86 -1.70 28.73
CA SER A 369 24.84 -2.54 29.46
C SER A 369 26.29 -2.22 29.06
N LYS A 370 26.57 -1.99 27.75
CA LYS A 370 27.88 -1.52 27.27
C LYS A 370 28.23 -0.14 27.83
N CYS A 371 27.29 0.81 27.80
CA CYS A 371 27.46 2.16 28.33
C CYS A 371 27.77 2.15 29.84
N VAL A 372 27.02 1.36 30.62
CA VAL A 372 27.24 1.16 32.06
C VAL A 372 28.63 0.61 32.34
N ALA A 373 29.08 -0.42 31.62
CA ALA A 373 30.42 -0.97 31.78
C ALA A 373 31.53 0.04 31.42
N LEU A 374 31.39 0.79 30.31
CA LEU A 374 32.35 1.81 29.90
C LEU A 374 32.46 2.96 30.91
N ASN A 375 31.33 3.49 31.38
CA ASN A 375 31.35 4.55 32.39
C ASN A 375 31.79 4.04 33.77
N THR A 376 31.53 2.77 34.11
CA THR A 376 32.06 2.18 35.35
C THR A 376 33.58 2.01 35.28
N ASN A 377 34.15 1.64 34.12
CA ASN A 377 35.60 1.69 33.92
C ASN A 377 36.14 3.11 34.12
N LYS A 378 35.52 4.14 33.51
CA LYS A 378 35.90 5.56 33.75
C LYS A 378 35.87 5.94 35.24
N ILE A 379 34.89 5.44 36.01
CA ILE A 379 34.79 5.67 37.47
C ILE A 379 35.92 4.94 38.22
N VAL A 380 36.29 3.73 37.80
CA VAL A 380 37.43 2.98 38.35
C VAL A 380 38.77 3.66 38.05
N ASP A 381 38.95 4.23 36.86
CA ASP A 381 40.14 5.01 36.51
C ASP A 381 40.25 6.35 37.29
N LEU A 382 39.14 6.84 37.86
CA LEU A 382 39.05 8.09 38.62
C LEU A 382 39.00 7.90 40.16
N LEU A 383 38.95 6.65 40.62
CA LEU A 383 39.05 6.31 42.05
C LEU A 383 40.44 6.67 42.59
N GLY A 384 40.48 7.39 43.70
CA GLY A 384 41.72 7.91 44.31
C GLY A 384 42.26 9.20 43.67
N ASN A 385 41.90 9.53 42.43
CA ASN A 385 42.29 10.77 41.72
C ASN A 385 41.14 11.77 41.52
N GLY A 386 39.99 11.57 42.16
CA GLY A 386 38.86 12.49 42.10
C GLY A 386 37.59 12.03 42.78
N ILE A 387 37.44 10.70 42.94
CA ILE A 387 36.34 10.03 43.68
C ILE A 387 36.95 9.24 44.83
N GLU A 388 36.40 9.36 46.04
CA GLU A 388 36.75 8.49 47.16
C GLU A 388 36.00 7.15 47.07
N GLU A 389 36.69 6.07 47.44
CA GLU A 389 36.11 4.72 47.56
C GLU A 389 34.96 4.66 48.59
N SER A 390 34.94 5.60 49.54
CA SER A 390 33.90 5.80 50.55
C SER A 390 32.49 6.10 49.99
N LEU A 391 32.39 6.63 48.75
CA LEU A 391 31.10 6.92 48.11
C LEU A 391 30.40 5.67 47.57
N ILE A 392 31.10 4.54 47.43
CA ILE A 392 30.61 3.41 46.63
C ILE A 392 29.96 2.35 47.55
N PRO A 393 28.68 2.01 47.35
CA PRO A 393 27.99 1.04 48.20
C PRO A 393 28.70 -0.33 48.25
N HIS A 394 28.94 -0.85 49.47
CA HIS A 394 29.70 -2.07 49.71
C HIS A 394 29.13 -3.37 49.10
N HIS A 395 27.98 -3.33 48.42
CA HIS A 395 27.45 -4.45 47.64
C HIS A 395 27.97 -4.48 46.18
N ILE A 396 28.56 -3.38 45.69
CA ILE A 396 29.06 -3.24 44.32
C ILE A 396 30.53 -3.66 44.24
N ASN A 397 30.80 -4.89 43.80
CA ASN A 397 32.16 -5.39 43.61
C ASN A 397 32.77 -4.90 42.28
N LEU A 398 33.45 -3.76 42.33
CA LEU A 398 34.13 -3.13 41.19
C LEU A 398 35.21 -4.00 40.52
N THR A 399 35.70 -5.05 41.18
CA THR A 399 36.65 -6.02 40.63
C THR A 399 36.11 -6.78 39.41
N GLN A 400 34.80 -6.77 39.17
CA GLN A 400 34.18 -7.38 37.99
C GLN A 400 33.17 -6.41 37.33
N VAL A 401 33.68 -5.30 36.80
CA VAL A 401 32.91 -4.22 36.13
C VAL A 401 31.84 -4.72 35.15
N SER A 402 32.09 -5.81 34.43
CA SER A 402 31.15 -6.42 33.47
C SER A 402 29.92 -7.10 34.09
N GLN A 403 29.78 -7.13 35.41
CA GLN A 403 28.61 -7.65 36.14
C GLN A 403 27.80 -6.59 36.90
N VAL A 404 28.22 -5.31 36.91
CA VAL A 404 27.48 -4.23 37.61
C VAL A 404 26.11 -4.02 36.95
N SER A 405 25.03 -4.05 37.73
CA SER A 405 23.68 -3.84 37.22
C SER A 405 23.48 -2.40 36.75
N SER A 406 22.54 -2.21 35.83
CA SER A 406 22.08 -0.85 35.49
C SER A 406 21.43 -0.14 36.69
N GLU A 407 20.86 -0.89 37.64
CA GLU A 407 20.32 -0.36 38.89
C GLU A 407 21.43 0.09 39.85
N ASP A 408 22.44 -0.76 40.06
CA ASP A 408 23.64 -0.45 40.87
C ASP A 408 24.38 0.79 40.34
N TYR A 409 24.52 0.88 39.01
CA TYR A 409 25.13 2.02 38.33
C TYR A 409 24.33 3.32 38.51
N ASN A 410 23.00 3.25 38.43
CA ASN A 410 22.13 4.41 38.66
C ASN A 410 22.23 4.88 40.12
N LEU A 411 22.26 3.95 41.09
CA LEU A 411 22.48 4.28 42.51
C LEU A 411 23.85 4.93 42.74
N MET A 412 24.92 4.32 42.21
CA MET A 412 26.28 4.84 42.31
C MET A 412 26.40 6.25 41.68
N THR A 413 25.84 6.45 40.49
CA THR A 413 25.90 7.76 39.82
C THR A 413 25.00 8.81 40.47
N GLU A 414 23.87 8.44 41.07
CA GLU A 414 23.08 9.37 41.88
C GLU A 414 23.85 9.84 43.13
N ILE A 415 24.53 8.93 43.83
CA ILE A 415 25.37 9.28 44.99
C ILE A 415 26.51 10.22 44.56
N ILE A 416 27.26 9.87 43.51
CA ILE A 416 28.36 10.71 42.99
C ILE A 416 27.82 12.09 42.57
N LYS A 417 26.65 12.16 41.90
CA LYS A 417 26.03 13.42 41.49
C LYS A 417 25.58 14.29 42.67
N ARG A 418 25.04 13.70 43.74
CA ARG A 418 24.64 14.41 44.96
C ARG A 418 25.84 14.94 45.77
N VAL A 419 26.99 14.26 45.71
CA VAL A 419 28.20 14.64 46.48
C VAL A 419 29.13 15.58 45.68
N LYS A 420 29.12 15.50 44.35
CA LYS A 420 30.00 16.27 43.44
C LYS A 420 29.22 16.97 42.32
N GLU A 421 28.20 17.73 42.67
CA GLU A 421 27.27 18.38 41.73
C GLU A 421 28.00 19.27 40.68
N ASP A 422 28.93 20.13 41.11
CA ASP A 422 29.72 21.02 40.24
C ASP A 422 30.81 20.31 39.41
N ASP A 423 31.25 19.12 39.83
CA ASP A 423 32.29 18.33 39.17
C ASP A 423 31.71 17.27 38.23
N TYR A 424 30.45 16.86 38.41
CA TYR A 424 29.85 15.74 37.70
C TYR A 424 29.92 15.86 36.17
N GLN A 425 29.69 17.06 35.62
CA GLN A 425 29.81 17.30 34.17
C GLN A 425 31.26 17.19 33.65
N LYS A 426 32.26 17.39 34.50
CA LYS A 426 33.69 17.29 34.14
C LYS A 426 34.17 15.84 34.05
N LEU A 427 33.43 14.88 34.60
CA LEU A 427 33.78 13.45 34.62
C LEU A 427 33.64 12.76 33.26
N GLY A 428 33.00 13.38 32.26
CA GLY A 428 32.85 12.80 30.91
C GLY A 428 32.03 11.51 30.86
N LEU A 429 31.11 11.33 31.83
CA LEU A 429 30.20 10.18 31.89
C LEU A 429 29.00 10.41 30.96
N GLU A 430 28.73 9.43 30.11
CA GLU A 430 27.59 9.47 29.18
C GLU A 430 26.28 9.06 29.86
N SER A 431 25.14 9.62 29.43
CA SER A 431 23.84 9.33 30.03
C SER A 431 23.28 7.98 29.56
N CYS A 432 23.68 6.89 30.20
CA CYS A 432 23.14 5.56 29.95
C CYS A 432 21.65 5.48 30.37
N SER A 433 20.73 5.41 29.41
CA SER A 433 19.31 5.20 29.69
C SER A 433 18.64 4.39 28.59
N ILE A 434 17.93 3.32 28.98
CA ILE A 434 17.18 2.46 28.06
C ILE A 434 16.08 3.26 27.33
N GLU A 435 15.41 4.22 27.99
CA GLU A 435 14.43 5.06 27.28
C GLU A 435 15.11 6.05 26.32
N ALA A 436 16.32 6.52 26.63
CA ALA A 436 17.07 7.37 25.68
C ALA A 436 17.46 6.58 24.43
N GLU A 437 17.92 5.33 24.57
CA GLU A 437 18.18 4.44 23.43
C GLU A 437 16.90 4.08 22.65
N LEU A 438 15.78 3.82 23.33
CA LEU A 438 14.49 3.52 22.68
C LEU A 438 13.87 4.74 21.99
N ASN A 439 14.12 5.96 22.45
CA ASN A 439 13.69 7.19 21.78
C ASN A 439 14.58 7.57 20.57
N LYS A 440 15.72 6.88 20.31
CA LYS A 440 16.53 7.05 19.08
C LYS A 440 15.86 6.39 17.87
N ALA A 441 14.79 7.01 17.37
CA ALA A 441 14.09 6.56 16.16
C ALA A 441 14.95 6.75 14.90
N VAL A 442 15.39 5.64 14.29
CA VAL A 442 16.14 5.67 13.02
C VAL A 442 15.16 5.85 11.87
N GLN A 443 15.37 6.86 11.03
CA GLN A 443 14.41 7.26 10.00
C GLN A 443 14.41 6.30 8.79
N GLY A 444 13.21 5.87 8.38
CA GLY A 444 12.98 5.17 7.12
C GLY A 444 13.76 3.86 6.97
N THR A 445 14.55 3.75 5.89
CA THR A 445 15.31 2.54 5.54
C THR A 445 16.43 2.21 6.52
N GLY A 446 16.97 3.20 7.26
CA GLY A 446 18.00 2.97 8.28
C GLY A 446 17.54 2.05 9.41
N LEU A 447 16.23 1.99 9.70
CA LEU A 447 15.68 1.04 10.67
C LEU A 447 15.98 -0.42 10.27
N ALA A 448 15.85 -0.77 8.99
CA ALA A 448 16.14 -2.11 8.48
C ALA A 448 17.63 -2.36 8.23
N PHE A 449 18.35 -1.42 7.61
CA PHE A 449 19.73 -1.63 7.16
C PHE A 449 20.82 -1.23 8.19
N ILE A 450 20.45 -0.57 9.28
CA ILE A 450 21.36 -0.18 10.38
C ILE A 450 20.90 -0.80 11.71
N ALA A 451 19.69 -0.48 12.17
CA ALA A 451 19.25 -0.85 13.53
C ALA A 451 18.95 -2.35 13.68
N PHE A 452 18.23 -2.95 12.71
CA PHE A 452 17.98 -4.39 12.67
C PHE A 452 19.25 -5.21 12.45
N THR A 453 20.14 -4.79 11.55
CA THR A 453 21.42 -5.48 11.30
C THR A 453 22.31 -5.53 12.53
N GLU A 454 22.31 -4.46 13.33
CA GLU A 454 23.11 -4.34 14.57
C GLU A 454 22.54 -5.21 15.70
N ALA A 455 21.21 -5.34 15.78
CA ALA A 455 20.57 -6.29 16.68
C ALA A 455 20.84 -7.74 16.25
N MET A 456 20.78 -8.04 14.94
CA MET A 456 21.07 -9.37 14.39
C MET A 456 22.52 -9.80 14.60
N THR A 457 23.51 -8.90 14.57
CA THR A 457 24.90 -9.25 14.91
C THR A 457 25.07 -9.76 16.34
N HIS A 458 24.13 -9.47 17.25
CA HIS A 458 24.12 -10.00 18.62
C HIS A 458 23.24 -11.26 18.79
N PHE A 459 22.71 -11.83 17.70
CA PHE A 459 22.01 -13.12 17.75
C PHE A 459 23.00 -14.29 17.55
N PRO A 460 22.83 -15.43 18.27
CA PRO A 460 23.55 -16.66 17.93
C PRO A 460 23.11 -17.15 16.53
N ALA A 461 24.06 -17.63 15.75
CA ALA A 461 23.90 -17.91 14.31
C ALA A 461 23.38 -16.68 13.51
N SER A 462 23.95 -15.50 13.76
CA SER A 462 23.60 -14.24 13.09
C SER A 462 23.52 -14.29 11.55
N PRO A 463 24.33 -15.10 10.81
CA PRO A 463 24.16 -15.27 9.36
C PRO A 463 22.79 -15.83 8.97
N PHE A 464 22.28 -16.83 9.70
CA PHE A 464 20.97 -17.45 9.42
C PHE A 464 19.83 -16.45 9.55
N TRP A 465 19.82 -15.68 10.64
CA TRP A 465 18.81 -14.64 10.87
C TRP A 465 18.88 -13.53 9.80
N SER A 466 20.08 -13.14 9.40
CA SER A 466 20.29 -12.15 8.33
C SER A 466 19.78 -12.66 6.97
N VAL A 467 20.09 -13.90 6.58
CA VAL A 467 19.58 -14.51 5.34
C VAL A 467 18.05 -14.55 5.35
N MET A 468 17.41 -14.98 6.45
CA MET A 468 15.95 -14.99 6.58
C MET A 468 15.33 -13.59 6.50
N PHE A 469 15.92 -12.60 7.18
CA PHE A 469 15.44 -11.22 7.20
C PHE A 469 15.51 -10.54 5.82
N PHE A 470 16.65 -10.61 5.14
CA PHE A 470 16.78 -9.98 3.83
C PHE A 470 16.01 -10.73 2.74
N LEU A 471 15.86 -12.06 2.83
CA LEU A 471 14.97 -12.80 1.95
C LEU A 471 13.50 -12.42 2.17
N MET A 472 13.06 -12.18 3.42
CA MET A 472 11.73 -11.65 3.71
C MET A 472 11.51 -10.28 3.07
N LEU A 473 12.48 -9.35 3.21
CA LEU A 473 12.38 -8.03 2.59
C LEU A 473 12.29 -8.10 1.06
N VAL A 474 13.09 -8.96 0.42
CA VAL A 474 13.00 -9.17 -1.04
C VAL A 474 11.59 -9.67 -1.45
N ASN A 475 11.03 -10.65 -0.74
CA ASN A 475 9.69 -11.19 -1.05
C ASN A 475 8.56 -10.18 -0.81
N LEU A 476 8.63 -9.37 0.25
CA LEU A 476 7.69 -8.27 0.51
C LEU A 476 7.77 -7.17 -0.56
N GLY A 477 8.98 -6.84 -1.01
CA GLY A 477 9.17 -5.88 -2.09
C GLY A 477 8.61 -6.38 -3.43
N LEU A 478 8.87 -7.65 -3.77
CA LEU A 478 8.36 -8.27 -5.01
C LEU A 478 6.82 -8.27 -5.05
N GLY A 479 6.16 -8.57 -3.93
CA GLY A 479 4.70 -8.55 -3.83
C GLY A 479 4.10 -7.18 -4.17
N SER A 480 4.59 -6.10 -3.54
CA SER A 480 4.18 -4.74 -3.86
C SER A 480 4.53 -4.34 -5.29
N MET A 481 5.69 -4.75 -5.80
CA MET A 481 6.11 -4.46 -7.18
C MET A 481 5.19 -5.12 -8.22
N PHE A 482 4.71 -6.34 -8.01
CA PHE A 482 3.82 -7.00 -8.98
C PHE A 482 2.51 -6.24 -9.16
N GLY A 483 1.86 -5.80 -8.07
CA GLY A 483 0.64 -4.97 -8.16
C GLY A 483 0.89 -3.56 -8.70
N THR A 484 2.03 -2.96 -8.37
CA THR A 484 2.43 -1.64 -8.92
C THR A 484 2.66 -1.72 -10.44
N ILE A 485 3.33 -2.77 -10.92
CA ILE A 485 3.59 -3.00 -12.34
C ILE A 485 2.31 -3.39 -13.09
N GLU A 486 1.44 -4.24 -12.53
CA GLU A 486 0.17 -4.58 -13.18
C GLU A 486 -0.79 -3.36 -13.24
N GLY A 487 -0.70 -2.43 -12.28
CA GLY A 487 -1.34 -1.11 -12.33
C GLY A 487 -0.83 -0.19 -13.45
N ILE A 488 0.34 -0.45 -14.04
CA ILE A 488 0.86 0.25 -15.23
C ILE A 488 0.54 -0.53 -16.50
N LEU A 489 0.82 -1.84 -16.51
CA LEU A 489 0.66 -2.68 -17.70
C LEU A 489 -0.82 -2.82 -18.11
N THR A 490 -1.72 -3.08 -17.17
CA THR A 490 -3.12 -3.38 -17.49
C THR A 490 -3.84 -2.19 -18.13
N PRO A 491 -3.75 -0.93 -17.62
CA PRO A 491 -4.35 0.20 -18.30
C PRO A 491 -3.74 0.51 -19.66
N LEU A 492 -2.43 0.28 -19.85
CA LEU A 492 -1.75 0.50 -21.12
C LEU A 492 -2.11 -0.56 -22.18
N ILE A 493 -2.22 -1.83 -21.79
CA ILE A 493 -2.66 -2.91 -22.68
C ILE A 493 -4.12 -2.70 -23.09
N ASP A 494 -5.01 -2.43 -22.12
CA ASP A 494 -6.43 -2.17 -22.37
C ASP A 494 -6.66 -0.92 -23.26
N THR A 495 -5.73 0.03 -23.27
CA THR A 495 -5.82 1.28 -24.07
C THR A 495 -5.16 1.17 -25.45
N PHE A 496 -3.95 0.60 -25.54
CA PHE A 496 -3.14 0.60 -26.76
C PHE A 496 -3.11 -0.76 -27.50
N LYS A 497 -3.70 -1.82 -26.95
CA LYS A 497 -3.76 -3.17 -27.52
C LYS A 497 -2.40 -3.73 -27.98
N VAL A 498 -1.35 -3.45 -27.20
CA VAL A 498 0.02 -3.94 -27.43
C VAL A 498 0.25 -5.30 -26.77
N ARG A 499 1.09 -6.15 -27.39
CA ARG A 499 1.47 -7.47 -26.85
C ARG A 499 2.12 -7.32 -25.46
N LYS A 500 1.62 -8.08 -24.48
CA LYS A 500 1.97 -7.91 -23.05
C LYS A 500 3.46 -8.08 -22.79
N GLU A 501 4.10 -9.08 -23.40
CA GLU A 501 5.50 -9.43 -23.17
C GLU A 501 6.43 -8.27 -23.55
N PHE A 502 6.20 -7.67 -24.72
CA PHE A 502 6.98 -6.56 -25.24
C PHE A 502 6.80 -5.29 -24.40
N LEU A 503 5.58 -5.03 -23.91
CA LEU A 503 5.32 -3.91 -23.01
C LEU A 503 5.98 -4.13 -21.63
N THR A 504 5.89 -5.32 -21.05
CA THR A 504 6.54 -5.68 -19.78
C THR A 504 8.05 -5.45 -19.87
N VAL A 505 8.70 -6.03 -20.89
CA VAL A 505 10.15 -5.89 -21.08
C VAL A 505 10.53 -4.42 -21.33
N GLY A 506 9.81 -3.71 -22.21
CA GLY A 506 10.07 -2.30 -22.49
C GLY A 506 9.93 -1.40 -21.26
N CYS A 507 8.89 -1.62 -20.45
CA CYS A 507 8.66 -0.91 -19.20
C CYS A 507 9.79 -1.18 -18.18
N CYS A 508 10.17 -2.44 -17.97
CA CYS A 508 11.25 -2.80 -17.05
C CYS A 508 12.63 -2.28 -17.50
N VAL A 509 12.92 -2.26 -18.81
CA VAL A 509 14.17 -1.69 -19.35
C VAL A 509 14.21 -0.17 -19.18
N LEU A 510 13.11 0.53 -19.47
CA LEU A 510 12.98 1.98 -19.24
C LEU A 510 13.13 2.34 -17.75
N ALA A 511 12.48 1.56 -16.87
CA ALA A 511 12.54 1.76 -15.43
C ALA A 511 13.92 1.40 -14.83
N PHE A 512 14.63 0.41 -15.39
CA PHE A 512 16.04 0.17 -15.06
C PHE A 512 16.93 1.35 -15.48
N ALA A 513 16.77 1.86 -16.71
CA ALA A 513 17.59 2.95 -17.24
C ALA A 513 17.43 4.26 -16.46
N ILE A 514 16.20 4.64 -16.10
CA ILE A 514 15.93 5.77 -15.20
C ILE A 514 16.38 5.44 -13.77
N GLY A 515 16.23 4.18 -13.36
CA GLY A 515 16.68 3.66 -12.07
C GLY A 515 18.17 3.85 -11.77
N LEU A 516 19.01 4.01 -12.80
CA LEU A 516 20.45 4.30 -12.65
C LEU A 516 20.74 5.59 -11.87
N LEU A 517 19.80 6.53 -11.83
CA LEU A 517 19.89 7.76 -11.01
C LEU A 517 20.04 7.44 -9.50
N PHE A 518 19.34 6.42 -9.01
CA PHE A 518 19.28 6.09 -7.58
C PHE A 518 20.46 5.23 -7.09
N VAL A 519 21.34 4.76 -7.99
CA VAL A 519 22.57 4.01 -7.66
C VAL A 519 23.85 4.84 -7.84
N GLN A 520 23.71 6.15 -8.02
CA GLN A 520 24.79 7.14 -7.84
C GLN A 520 25.16 7.29 -6.34
N ARG A 521 26.30 7.91 -6.03
CA ARG A 521 26.70 8.19 -4.63
C ARG A 521 25.74 9.15 -3.90
N SER A 522 25.01 9.99 -4.63
CA SER A 522 23.91 10.83 -4.09
C SER A 522 22.53 10.15 -4.20
N GLY A 523 22.47 8.92 -4.73
CA GLY A 523 21.25 8.21 -5.09
C GLY A 523 20.24 7.99 -3.95
N ASN A 524 20.72 7.78 -2.72
CA ASN A 524 19.87 7.67 -1.53
C ASN A 524 19.05 8.95 -1.27
N TYR A 525 19.60 10.13 -1.59
CA TYR A 525 18.89 11.40 -1.46
C TYR A 525 17.83 11.59 -2.54
N PHE A 526 18.04 11.03 -3.73
CA PHE A 526 16.99 10.94 -4.76
C PHE A 526 15.89 9.93 -4.40
N VAL A 527 16.22 8.80 -3.75
CA VAL A 527 15.19 7.86 -3.24
C VAL A 527 14.28 8.56 -2.22
N ALA A 528 14.85 9.29 -1.26
CA ALA A 528 14.09 10.08 -0.29
C ALA A 528 13.25 11.18 -0.97
N MET A 529 13.81 11.89 -1.96
CA MET A 529 13.08 12.90 -2.76
C MET A 529 11.84 12.32 -3.46
N PHE A 530 11.92 11.10 -3.99
CA PHE A 530 10.78 10.45 -4.63
C PHE A 530 9.76 9.97 -3.57
N ASP A 531 10.18 9.27 -2.52
CA ASP A 531 9.26 8.72 -1.49
C ASP A 531 8.46 9.82 -0.76
N ASP A 532 9.07 10.96 -0.46
CA ASP A 532 8.38 12.09 0.17
C ASP A 532 7.44 12.82 -0.81
N TYR A 533 7.89 13.15 -2.03
CA TYR A 533 7.22 14.13 -2.91
C TYR A 533 6.52 13.55 -4.14
N SER A 534 6.98 12.45 -4.74
CA SER A 534 6.46 12.02 -6.06
C SER A 534 5.11 11.29 -6.00
N ALA A 535 4.71 10.80 -4.83
CA ALA A 535 3.49 10.00 -4.64
C ALA A 535 2.52 10.60 -3.60
N THR A 536 3.01 11.04 -2.43
CA THR A 536 2.16 11.46 -1.29
C THR A 536 1.05 12.47 -1.65
N LEU A 537 1.40 13.57 -2.32
CA LEU A 537 0.43 14.63 -2.68
C LEU A 537 -0.38 14.27 -3.95
N PRO A 538 0.22 13.73 -5.03
CA PRO A 538 -0.55 13.24 -6.18
C PRO A 538 -1.61 12.18 -5.83
N LEU A 539 -1.29 11.19 -4.98
CA LEU A 539 -2.25 10.16 -4.55
C LEU A 539 -3.46 10.75 -3.83
N LEU A 540 -3.26 11.71 -2.91
CA LEU A 540 -4.36 12.42 -2.24
C LEU A 540 -5.33 13.04 -3.26
N ILE A 541 -4.80 13.68 -4.31
CA ILE A 541 -5.62 14.32 -5.35
C ILE A 541 -6.31 13.28 -6.25
N VAL A 542 -5.61 12.23 -6.67
CA VAL A 542 -6.19 11.12 -7.45
C VAL A 542 -7.36 10.49 -6.68
N VAL A 543 -7.14 10.07 -5.43
CA VAL A 543 -8.15 9.39 -4.61
C VAL A 543 -9.38 10.27 -4.31
N ILE A 544 -9.19 11.59 -4.14
CA ILE A 544 -10.32 12.55 -4.07
C ILE A 544 -11.15 12.52 -5.35
N LEU A 545 -10.49 12.59 -6.50
CA LEU A 545 -11.15 12.63 -7.81
C LEU A 545 -11.84 11.29 -8.13
N GLU A 546 -11.26 10.16 -7.77
CA GLU A 546 -11.85 8.83 -7.93
C GLU A 546 -13.14 8.66 -7.10
N ASN A 547 -13.11 9.04 -5.82
CA ASN A 547 -14.30 8.99 -4.97
C ASN A 547 -15.39 9.95 -5.45
N VAL A 548 -15.05 11.16 -5.89
CA VAL A 548 -16.02 12.12 -6.49
C VAL A 548 -16.56 11.60 -7.82
N ALA A 549 -15.73 10.97 -8.66
CA ALA A 549 -16.14 10.40 -9.94
C ALA A 549 -17.21 9.31 -9.75
N VAL A 550 -17.06 8.42 -8.76
CA VAL A 550 -18.07 7.39 -8.47
C VAL A 550 -19.27 7.98 -7.74
N ALA A 551 -19.07 8.66 -6.61
CA ALA A 551 -20.18 9.03 -5.73
C ALA A 551 -21.05 10.19 -6.29
N TRP A 552 -20.46 11.12 -7.05
CA TRP A 552 -21.16 12.32 -7.52
C TRP A 552 -21.35 12.36 -9.05
N VAL A 553 -20.40 11.85 -9.86
CA VAL A 553 -20.48 11.92 -11.34
C VAL A 553 -21.15 10.70 -11.96
N TYR A 554 -20.83 9.49 -11.52
CA TYR A 554 -21.54 8.26 -11.91
C TYR A 554 -22.91 8.13 -11.24
N GLY A 555 -23.03 8.70 -10.03
CA GLY A 555 -24.21 8.65 -9.18
C GLY A 555 -24.14 7.49 -8.18
N ILE A 556 -23.97 7.82 -6.89
CA ILE A 556 -23.90 6.86 -5.79
C ILE A 556 -25.10 5.90 -5.73
N ASP A 557 -26.30 6.37 -6.04
CA ASP A 557 -27.54 5.57 -5.98
C ASP A 557 -27.52 4.46 -7.04
N LYS A 558 -27.11 4.79 -8.28
CA LYS A 558 -26.86 3.84 -9.36
C LYS A 558 -25.70 2.88 -9.04
N PHE A 559 -24.64 3.37 -8.39
CA PHE A 559 -23.54 2.51 -7.95
C PHE A 559 -23.99 1.49 -6.88
N PHE A 560 -24.94 1.85 -6.03
CA PHE A 560 -25.57 0.91 -5.09
C PHE A 560 -26.46 -0.14 -5.77
N GLU A 561 -27.13 0.20 -6.88
CA GLU A 561 -27.83 -0.77 -7.74
C GLU A 561 -26.82 -1.72 -8.42
N ASP A 562 -25.77 -1.19 -9.05
CA ASP A 562 -24.68 -1.97 -9.66
C ASP A 562 -24.01 -2.92 -8.65
N LEU A 563 -23.81 -2.49 -7.40
CA LEU A 563 -23.28 -3.32 -6.32
C LEU A 563 -24.25 -4.43 -5.89
N LYS A 564 -25.55 -4.13 -5.80
CA LYS A 564 -26.59 -5.12 -5.46
C LYS A 564 -26.68 -6.21 -6.53
N ASP A 565 -26.63 -5.81 -7.81
CA ASP A 565 -26.66 -6.73 -8.95
C ASP A 565 -25.41 -7.63 -9.03
N MET A 566 -24.25 -7.15 -8.55
CA MET A 566 -23.02 -7.95 -8.47
C MET A 566 -22.97 -8.89 -7.26
N LEU A 567 -23.37 -8.40 -6.08
CA LEU A 567 -23.18 -9.11 -4.80
C LEU A 567 -24.38 -9.98 -4.41
N GLY A 568 -25.53 -9.82 -5.06
CA GLY A 568 -26.80 -10.44 -4.66
C GLY A 568 -27.45 -9.82 -3.40
N PHE A 569 -26.65 -9.18 -2.54
CA PHE A 569 -27.10 -8.44 -1.37
C PHE A 569 -26.85 -6.94 -1.51
N THR A 570 -27.69 -6.11 -0.87
CA THR A 570 -27.43 -4.67 -0.76
C THR A 570 -26.35 -4.37 0.28
N PRO A 571 -25.26 -3.66 -0.04
CA PRO A 571 -24.27 -3.22 0.96
C PRO A 571 -24.88 -2.35 2.05
N TYR A 572 -24.25 -2.32 3.23
CA TYR A 572 -24.71 -1.49 4.35
C TYR A 572 -24.73 -0.01 4.00
N ARG A 573 -25.79 0.70 4.43
CA ARG A 573 -25.96 2.15 4.24
C ARG A 573 -24.80 3.01 4.79
N PHE A 574 -23.96 2.45 5.66
CA PHE A 574 -22.69 3.05 6.09
C PHE A 574 -21.86 3.56 4.90
N TYR A 575 -21.62 2.71 3.89
CA TYR A 575 -20.79 3.08 2.72
C TYR A 575 -21.37 4.23 1.91
N TYR A 576 -22.70 4.36 1.85
CA TYR A 576 -23.38 5.47 1.18
C TYR A 576 -22.97 6.82 1.78
N TYR A 577 -23.00 6.93 3.11
CA TYR A 577 -22.62 8.16 3.82
C TYR A 577 -21.09 8.38 3.85
N MET A 578 -20.29 7.31 3.87
CA MET A 578 -18.82 7.41 3.72
C MET A 578 -18.46 8.02 2.37
N TRP A 579 -18.80 7.36 1.26
CA TRP A 579 -18.43 7.77 -0.09
C TRP A 579 -19.01 9.14 -0.49
N LYS A 580 -20.28 9.42 -0.12
CA LYS A 580 -20.96 10.66 -0.53
C LYS A 580 -20.50 11.90 0.23
N TYR A 581 -20.16 11.78 1.52
CA TYR A 581 -19.92 12.91 2.41
C TYR A 581 -18.66 12.81 3.27
N ILE A 582 -18.50 11.75 4.07
CA ILE A 582 -17.49 11.73 5.14
C ILE A 582 -16.07 11.54 4.58
N THR A 583 -15.86 10.52 3.76
CA THR A 583 -14.56 10.25 3.11
C THR A 583 -14.07 11.43 2.26
N PRO A 584 -14.85 12.04 1.34
CA PRO A 584 -14.36 13.19 0.57
C PRO A 584 -14.09 14.43 1.43
N THR A 585 -14.85 14.65 2.52
CA THR A 585 -14.57 15.76 3.46
C THR A 585 -13.25 15.55 4.21
N LEU A 586 -13.01 14.34 4.71
CA LEU A 586 -11.76 13.99 5.41
C LEU A 586 -10.56 14.10 4.47
N LEU A 587 -10.67 13.61 3.23
CA LEU A 587 -9.61 13.73 2.22
C LEU A 587 -9.31 15.19 1.89
N LEU A 588 -10.32 16.07 1.78
CA LEU A 588 -10.12 17.50 1.56
C LEU A 588 -9.37 18.17 2.72
N VAL A 589 -9.69 17.83 3.97
CA VAL A 589 -8.95 18.31 5.16
C VAL A 589 -7.50 17.81 5.16
N LEU A 590 -7.26 16.56 4.76
CA LEU A 590 -5.92 15.99 4.60
C LEU A 590 -5.12 16.68 3.48
N LEU A 591 -5.75 17.04 2.36
CA LEU A 591 -5.13 17.81 1.30
C LEU A 591 -4.78 19.23 1.76
N CYS A 592 -5.72 19.94 2.39
CA CYS A 592 -5.49 21.30 2.92
C CYS A 592 -4.35 21.34 3.96
N THR A 593 -4.34 20.41 4.93
CA THR A 593 -3.25 20.32 5.92
C THR A 593 -1.90 19.95 5.28
N SER A 594 -1.90 19.12 4.23
CA SER A 594 -0.69 18.81 3.48
C SER A 594 -0.13 20.02 2.73
N LEU A 595 -0.99 20.84 2.09
CA LEU A 595 -0.61 22.08 1.40
C LEU A 595 -0.12 23.17 2.36
N VAL A 596 -0.77 23.32 3.53
CA VAL A 596 -0.31 24.23 4.59
C VAL A 596 1.06 23.81 5.11
N GLN A 597 1.30 22.51 5.36
CA GLN A 597 2.64 22.09 5.79
C GLN A 597 3.70 22.26 4.69
N LEU A 598 3.38 21.98 3.43
CA LEU A 598 4.31 22.15 2.29
C LEU A 598 4.70 23.62 2.07
N THR A 599 3.85 24.58 2.47
CA THR A 599 4.15 26.02 2.41
C THR A 599 4.83 26.57 3.67
N MET A 600 4.62 25.94 4.84
CA MET A 600 5.19 26.38 6.12
C MET A 600 6.55 25.76 6.47
N THR A 601 6.83 24.53 6.03
CA THR A 601 8.14 23.87 6.26
C THR A 601 8.91 23.75 4.94
N PRO A 602 10.11 24.37 4.79
CA PRO A 602 10.87 24.31 3.55
C PRO A 602 11.36 22.87 3.26
N PRO A 603 11.37 22.43 1.99
CA PRO A 603 11.86 21.11 1.61
C PRO A 603 13.31 20.83 2.08
N SER A 604 13.47 19.77 2.88
CA SER A 604 14.75 19.34 3.46
C SER A 604 14.90 17.83 3.42
N TYR A 605 16.15 17.34 3.43
CA TYR A 605 16.49 15.91 3.47
C TYR A 605 17.59 15.62 4.51
N SER A 606 17.68 14.37 4.99
CA SER A 606 18.79 13.91 5.83
C SER A 606 20.01 13.58 4.96
N ALA A 607 21.12 14.29 5.18
CA ALA A 607 22.44 14.05 4.60
C ALA A 607 23.36 13.36 5.62
N TRP A 608 24.38 12.62 5.15
CA TRP A 608 25.36 11.97 6.02
C TRP A 608 26.70 12.68 5.89
N ILE A 609 27.14 13.36 6.95
CA ILE A 609 28.35 14.19 6.94
C ILE A 609 29.53 13.35 7.40
N GLN A 610 30.48 13.10 6.50
CA GLN A 610 31.62 12.21 6.73
C GLN A 610 32.47 12.58 7.96
N GLU A 611 32.73 13.88 8.15
CA GLU A 611 33.64 14.37 9.20
C GLU A 611 33.04 14.24 10.60
N GLU A 612 31.73 14.41 10.72
CA GLU A 612 30.98 14.25 11.98
C GLU A 612 30.56 12.79 12.24
N ALA A 613 30.49 11.96 11.19
CA ALA A 613 29.91 10.62 11.22
C ALA A 613 28.45 10.63 11.75
N LYS A 614 27.64 11.56 11.23
CA LYS A 614 26.28 11.82 11.71
C LYS A 614 25.35 12.26 10.59
N GLU A 615 24.05 11.98 10.76
CA GLU A 615 22.99 12.55 9.92
C GLU A 615 22.69 14.01 10.31
N GLN A 616 22.67 14.90 9.33
CA GLN A 616 22.22 16.29 9.44
C GLN A 616 21.09 16.57 8.46
N ARG A 617 20.18 17.49 8.80
CA ARG A 617 19.13 17.94 7.85
C ARG A 617 19.60 19.13 7.03
N LEU A 618 19.70 18.95 5.72
CA LEU A 618 20.04 20.00 4.76
C LEU A 618 18.80 20.40 3.95
N GLY A 619 18.71 21.67 3.57
CA GLY A 619 17.71 22.13 2.61
C GLY A 619 18.06 21.64 1.20
N PHE A 620 17.05 21.38 0.35
CA PHE A 620 17.33 21.08 -1.05
C PHE A 620 17.91 22.31 -1.78
N PRO A 621 18.90 22.13 -2.69
CA PRO A 621 19.36 23.20 -3.56
C PRO A 621 18.22 23.64 -4.50
N THR A 622 18.32 24.86 -5.06
CA THR A 622 17.26 25.46 -5.90
C THR A 622 16.81 24.55 -7.05
N TRP A 623 17.73 23.85 -7.71
CA TRP A 623 17.40 22.88 -8.76
C TRP A 623 16.64 21.67 -8.22
N GLY A 624 16.96 21.21 -7.00
CA GLY A 624 16.27 20.09 -6.33
C GLY A 624 14.84 20.45 -5.96
N ILE A 625 14.60 21.69 -5.52
CA ILE A 625 13.23 22.20 -5.28
C ILE A 625 12.42 22.21 -6.59
N VAL A 626 13.03 22.62 -7.71
CA VAL A 626 12.39 22.53 -9.04
C VAL A 626 12.08 21.08 -9.41
N VAL A 627 12.97 20.12 -9.12
CA VAL A 627 12.68 18.68 -9.33
C VAL A 627 11.49 18.22 -8.48
N CYS A 628 11.45 18.52 -7.17
CA CYS A 628 10.31 18.16 -6.31
C CYS A 628 8.97 18.70 -6.85
N ILE A 629 8.94 19.97 -7.27
CA ILE A 629 7.75 20.58 -7.88
C ILE A 629 7.41 19.89 -9.21
N SER A 630 8.40 19.59 -10.05
CA SER A 630 8.17 18.94 -11.34
C SER A 630 7.60 17.52 -11.23
N LEU A 631 8.00 16.75 -10.21
CA LEU A 631 7.46 15.40 -9.94
C LEU A 631 5.97 15.47 -9.59
N VAL A 632 5.61 16.36 -8.67
CA VAL A 632 4.21 16.60 -8.27
C VAL A 632 3.37 17.05 -9.46
N VAL A 633 3.86 18.03 -10.24
CA VAL A 633 3.15 18.55 -11.42
C VAL A 633 3.01 17.46 -12.48
N MET A 634 4.07 16.70 -12.80
CA MET A 634 4.03 15.65 -13.83
C MET A 634 3.05 14.53 -13.50
N ALA A 635 2.93 14.13 -12.23
CA ALA A 635 1.96 13.14 -11.79
C ALA A 635 0.49 13.62 -11.93
N ILE A 636 0.23 14.90 -11.65
CA ILE A 636 -1.14 15.46 -11.63
C ILE A 636 -1.58 15.96 -13.02
N MET A 637 -0.66 16.44 -13.87
CA MET A 637 -0.92 17.06 -15.17
C MET A 637 -1.89 16.28 -16.11
N PRO A 638 -1.89 14.93 -16.17
CA PRO A 638 -2.84 14.21 -17.03
C PRO A 638 -4.31 14.51 -16.75
N VAL A 639 -4.68 14.84 -15.51
CA VAL A 639 -6.07 15.17 -15.13
C VAL A 639 -6.56 16.44 -15.87
N PRO A 640 -6.00 17.64 -15.64
CA PRO A 640 -6.45 18.84 -16.34
C PRO A 640 -6.18 18.81 -17.85
N VAL A 641 -5.12 18.11 -18.32
CA VAL A 641 -4.83 18.03 -19.76
C VAL A 641 -5.87 17.18 -20.50
N VAL A 642 -6.20 15.97 -20.02
CA VAL A 642 -7.24 15.15 -20.66
C VAL A 642 -8.61 15.81 -20.53
N PHE A 643 -8.90 16.48 -19.40
CA PHE A 643 -10.12 17.26 -19.25
C PHE A 643 -10.21 18.40 -20.29
N ALA A 644 -9.15 19.21 -20.44
CA ALA A 644 -9.12 20.31 -21.39
C ALA A 644 -9.20 19.86 -22.85
N LEU A 645 -8.43 18.83 -23.25
CA LEU A 645 -8.44 18.30 -24.62
C LEU A 645 -9.83 17.77 -25.03
N ARG A 646 -10.59 17.22 -24.09
CA ARG A 646 -11.98 16.75 -24.34
C ARG A 646 -13.03 17.83 -24.12
N TYR A 647 -12.77 18.86 -23.32
CA TYR A 647 -13.65 20.03 -23.19
C TYR A 647 -13.63 20.91 -24.46
N PHE A 648 -12.47 21.03 -25.10
CA PHE A 648 -12.30 21.76 -26.37
C PHE A 648 -12.50 20.88 -27.62
N ASN A 649 -13.03 19.65 -27.48
CA ASN A 649 -13.23 18.68 -28.57
C ASN A 649 -12.00 18.45 -29.48
N VAL A 650 -10.79 18.56 -28.94
CA VAL A 650 -9.52 18.26 -29.65
C VAL A 650 -9.34 16.73 -29.80
N ILE A 651 -9.99 15.97 -28.93
CA ILE A 651 -10.18 14.53 -29.05
C ILE A 651 -11.68 14.28 -29.03
N ASP A 652 -12.25 13.78 -30.13
CA ASP A 652 -13.67 13.40 -30.19
C ASP A 652 -14.03 12.37 -29.11
N GLU A 653 -15.26 12.45 -28.60
CA GLU A 653 -15.81 11.41 -27.71
C GLU A 653 -15.98 10.04 -28.42
N ASN A 654 -15.92 10.01 -29.76
CA ASN A 654 -16.02 8.80 -30.60
C ASN A 654 -14.72 8.35 -31.30
N THR A 655 -13.74 9.23 -31.53
CA THR A 655 -12.55 8.92 -32.38
C THR A 655 -11.43 8.26 -31.56
N SER A 656 -11.81 7.22 -30.82
CA SER A 656 -10.91 6.19 -30.28
C SER A 656 -11.70 4.90 -30.09
N GLY A 657 -11.07 3.73 -30.25
CA GLY A 657 -11.68 2.41 -30.03
C GLY A 657 -11.98 2.07 -28.55
N LEU A 658 -12.25 3.10 -27.75
CA LEU A 658 -12.34 3.09 -26.29
C LEU A 658 -13.81 3.03 -25.82
N SER A 659 -14.72 3.60 -26.61
CA SER A 659 -16.17 3.69 -26.37
C SER A 659 -17.00 2.62 -27.12
N THR A 660 -16.46 1.98 -28.16
CA THR A 660 -17.23 1.08 -29.04
C THR A 660 -17.59 -0.28 -28.45
N VAL A 661 -16.94 -0.73 -27.37
CA VAL A 661 -17.37 -1.94 -26.62
C VAL A 661 -18.52 -1.58 -25.66
N SER A 662 -19.64 -1.16 -26.25
CA SER A 662 -20.92 -1.09 -25.56
C SER A 662 -21.49 -2.49 -25.46
N TYR A 663 -21.23 -3.18 -24.34
CA TYR A 663 -21.93 -4.44 -24.03
C TYR A 663 -23.43 -4.21 -24.17
N LYS A 664 -24.10 -5.04 -24.99
CA LYS A 664 -25.56 -4.99 -25.18
C LYS A 664 -26.24 -4.93 -23.83
N LYS A 665 -26.90 -3.80 -23.54
CA LYS A 665 -27.81 -3.63 -22.40
C LYS A 665 -28.73 -4.84 -22.37
N GLY A 666 -28.64 -5.65 -21.33
CA GLY A 666 -29.17 -7.01 -21.32
C GLY A 666 -30.63 -7.05 -21.78
N ARG A 667 -30.94 -7.94 -22.74
CA ARG A 667 -32.34 -8.26 -23.03
C ARG A 667 -32.94 -8.81 -21.75
N ILE A 668 -33.88 -8.07 -21.17
CA ILE A 668 -34.81 -8.63 -20.18
C ILE A 668 -35.47 -9.83 -20.86
N ILE A 669 -35.24 -11.02 -20.33
CA ILE A 669 -36.00 -12.20 -20.71
C ILE A 669 -37.41 -11.96 -20.19
N LYS A 670 -38.27 -11.46 -21.07
CA LYS A 670 -39.70 -11.36 -20.79
C LYS A 670 -40.22 -12.79 -20.67
N GLU A 671 -40.80 -13.13 -19.51
CA GLU A 671 -41.19 -14.51 -19.19
C GLU A 671 -42.00 -15.15 -20.32
N THR A 672 -41.65 -16.40 -20.62
CA THR A 672 -42.37 -17.23 -21.57
C THR A 672 -43.79 -17.44 -21.07
N ALA A 673 -44.77 -16.93 -21.82
CA ALA A 673 -46.17 -17.27 -21.55
C ALA A 673 -46.34 -18.79 -21.62
N ARG A 674 -47.06 -19.35 -20.64
CA ARG A 674 -47.36 -20.79 -20.62
C ARG A 674 -48.17 -21.17 -21.87
N PRO A 675 -47.88 -22.31 -22.53
CA PRO A 675 -48.82 -22.89 -23.49
C PRO A 675 -50.18 -23.12 -22.81
N GLY A 676 -51.25 -22.83 -23.53
CA GLY A 676 -52.62 -23.10 -23.09
C GLY A 676 -53.03 -24.56 -23.28
N GLU A 677 -54.26 -24.84 -22.85
CA GLU A 677 -54.94 -26.14 -23.01
C GLU A 677 -55.23 -26.48 -24.49
N ASP A 678 -55.51 -27.75 -24.75
CA ASP A 678 -55.86 -28.28 -26.07
C ASP A 678 -57.17 -27.68 -26.63
N ASP A 679 -57.20 -27.25 -27.90
CA ASP A 679 -57.97 -27.98 -28.93
C ASP A 679 -57.84 -27.42 -30.37
N ASP A 680 -57.92 -28.36 -31.32
CA ASP A 680 -58.39 -28.33 -32.72
C ASP A 680 -58.09 -27.21 -33.77
N THR A 681 -57.54 -27.67 -34.92
CA THR A 681 -57.65 -27.14 -36.31
C THR A 681 -57.01 -25.78 -36.71
N SER A 682 -56.61 -25.51 -37.97
CA SER A 682 -56.12 -26.35 -39.09
C SER A 682 -55.50 -25.49 -40.24
N LEU A 683 -54.86 -26.15 -41.23
CA LEU A 683 -54.60 -25.68 -42.62
C LEU A 683 -53.54 -24.59 -42.93
N ILE A 684 -52.33 -25.11 -43.17
CA ILE A 684 -51.27 -24.75 -44.14
C ILE A 684 -51.69 -23.87 -45.37
N GLN A 685 -51.00 -22.73 -45.59
CA GLN A 685 -50.43 -22.17 -46.86
C GLN A 685 -50.12 -20.65 -46.71
N GLY A 686 -49.22 -19.99 -47.44
CA GLY A 686 -48.18 -20.47 -48.38
C GLY A 686 -47.73 -19.40 -49.41
N LYS A 687 -46.42 -19.06 -49.41
CA LYS A 687 -45.67 -18.18 -50.37
C LYS A 687 -45.88 -16.66 -50.35
N SER A 688 -44.79 -15.96 -50.68
CA SER A 688 -44.65 -14.52 -51.05
C SER A 688 -44.66 -14.33 -52.59
N PRO A 689 -44.65 -13.08 -53.12
CA PRO A 689 -43.36 -12.41 -53.43
C PRO A 689 -43.35 -10.87 -53.19
N SER A 690 -42.28 -10.20 -53.65
CA SER A 690 -41.91 -8.78 -53.44
C SER A 690 -42.20 -7.89 -54.67
N GLU A 691 -42.32 -6.56 -54.50
CA GLU A 691 -41.55 -5.50 -55.21
C GLU A 691 -41.96 -4.06 -54.77
N ALA A 692 -41.29 -3.00 -55.28
CA ALA A 692 -41.35 -1.58 -54.80
C ALA A 692 -41.35 -0.56 -55.99
N PRO A 693 -40.96 0.75 -55.92
CA PRO A 693 -40.92 1.77 -54.83
C PRO A 693 -41.40 3.23 -55.22
N SER A 694 -42.11 3.96 -54.33
CA SER A 694 -42.23 5.48 -54.27
C SER A 694 -42.89 6.22 -55.48
N PRO A 695 -43.11 7.58 -55.53
CA PRO A 695 -42.79 8.71 -54.63
C PRO A 695 -43.94 9.76 -54.34
N MET A 696 -43.59 10.95 -53.82
CA MET A 696 -44.39 12.17 -53.43
C MET A 696 -44.37 13.28 -54.54
N PRO A 697 -44.88 14.57 -54.41
CA PRO A 697 -45.52 15.33 -53.30
C PRO A 697 -46.77 16.24 -53.66
N GLY A 698 -47.28 17.09 -52.74
CA GLY A 698 -48.29 18.14 -53.06
C GLY A 698 -48.65 19.22 -51.98
N ASN A 699 -48.79 20.48 -52.42
CA ASN A 699 -49.12 21.78 -51.73
C ASN A 699 -50.59 21.95 -51.20
N SER A 700 -51.08 22.99 -50.48
CA SER A 700 -50.54 24.09 -49.60
C SER A 700 -51.67 25.03 -49.05
N ILE A 701 -51.39 25.92 -48.05
CA ILE A 701 -52.21 27.07 -47.51
C ILE A 701 -53.61 26.72 -46.88
N TYR A 702 -54.39 27.52 -46.10
CA TYR A 702 -54.50 28.93 -45.62
C TYR A 702 -55.08 28.97 -44.13
N ARG A 703 -55.46 30.08 -43.46
CA ARG A 703 -54.74 31.30 -42.96
C ARG A 703 -55.66 32.28 -42.13
N LYS A 704 -55.11 32.93 -41.07
CA LYS A 704 -55.52 34.22 -40.40
C LYS A 704 -56.47 34.23 -39.15
N GLN A 705 -56.45 35.36 -38.40
CA GLN A 705 -57.06 35.66 -37.08
C GLN A 705 -57.97 36.92 -37.11
N SER A 706 -58.74 37.18 -36.05
CA SER A 706 -59.28 38.52 -35.65
C SER A 706 -59.62 38.61 -34.15
N GLY A 707 -59.31 39.75 -33.48
CA GLY A 707 -59.75 40.11 -32.11
C GLY A 707 -61.06 40.92 -32.10
N SER A 708 -61.44 41.71 -31.08
CA SER A 708 -60.85 42.09 -29.76
C SER A 708 -61.89 42.96 -28.98
N GLY A 709 -61.84 43.24 -27.67
CA GLY A 709 -60.90 42.86 -26.60
C GLY A 709 -60.44 44.05 -25.72
N GLY A 710 -60.81 44.11 -24.43
CA GLY A 710 -60.34 45.11 -23.42
C GLY A 710 -61.37 45.43 -22.31
N PRO A 711 -61.06 46.27 -21.29
CA PRO A 711 -59.72 46.69 -20.84
C PRO A 711 -59.46 46.61 -19.31
N ASP A 712 -58.18 46.81 -18.98
CA ASP A 712 -57.42 47.11 -17.74
C ASP A 712 -58.11 47.96 -16.64
N ALA A 713 -57.61 48.11 -15.40
CA ALA A 713 -56.35 47.74 -14.69
C ALA A 713 -56.66 47.57 -13.16
N ASP A 714 -55.77 47.31 -12.19
CA ASP A 714 -54.30 47.05 -12.11
C ASP A 714 -54.08 46.04 -10.92
N THR A 715 -53.02 45.87 -10.09
CA THR A 715 -51.73 46.54 -9.79
C THR A 715 -50.72 45.51 -9.21
N ALA A 716 -49.46 45.92 -9.01
CA ALA A 716 -48.39 45.18 -8.28
C ALA A 716 -47.69 46.15 -7.27
N PRO A 717 -46.65 45.80 -6.44
CA PRO A 717 -45.83 44.57 -6.41
C PRO A 717 -45.37 44.06 -4.99
N ASN A 718 -44.45 43.07 -4.99
CA ASN A 718 -43.44 42.74 -3.95
C ASN A 718 -43.86 42.21 -2.56
N GLY A 719 -43.28 41.08 -2.13
CA GLY A 719 -43.27 40.68 -0.70
C GLY A 719 -42.66 39.31 -0.38
N ARG A 720 -41.68 39.28 0.54
CA ARG A 720 -41.00 38.09 1.10
C ARG A 720 -41.96 37.02 1.65
N TYR A 721 -41.57 35.74 1.56
CA TYR A 721 -42.18 34.64 2.33
C TYR A 721 -41.31 34.22 3.52
N GLY A 722 -41.96 33.87 4.63
CA GLY A 722 -41.34 33.21 5.79
C GLY A 722 -42.39 32.73 6.80
N ILE A 723 -42.26 31.44 7.17
CA ILE A 723 -42.72 30.75 8.41
C ILE A 723 -44.12 31.09 8.98
N GLY A 724 -44.97 30.06 9.10
CA GLY A 724 -46.10 30.06 10.03
C GLY A 724 -47.08 28.90 9.81
N TYR A 725 -47.15 27.95 10.75
CA TYR A 725 -48.23 26.94 10.83
C TYR A 725 -48.86 26.99 12.23
N LEU A 726 -50.18 26.76 12.30
CA LEU A 726 -50.97 26.90 13.52
C LEU A 726 -50.82 25.72 14.50
N MET A 727 -51.09 26.00 15.78
CA MET A 727 -51.26 24.99 16.83
C MET A 727 -52.69 24.41 16.86
N ALA A 728 -52.82 23.26 17.50
CA ALA A 728 -54.05 22.75 18.12
C ALA A 728 -53.68 22.15 19.49
N ASP A 729 -54.66 22.05 20.40
CA ASP A 729 -54.41 22.00 21.85
C ASP A 729 -53.88 20.67 22.43
N MET A 730 -53.31 20.78 23.63
CA MET A 730 -52.91 19.69 24.55
C MET A 730 -53.94 19.61 25.71
N PRO A 731 -53.97 18.52 26.50
CA PRO A 731 -53.32 18.65 27.82
C PRO A 731 -52.69 17.36 28.41
N ASP A 732 -51.71 17.60 29.28
CA ASP A 732 -51.31 16.89 30.51
C ASP A 732 -51.02 15.36 30.52
N MET A 733 -49.74 15.02 30.74
CA MET A 733 -49.31 13.95 31.66
C MET A 733 -48.00 14.37 32.38
N PRO A 734 -47.74 13.89 33.62
CA PRO A 734 -46.70 14.44 34.50
C PRO A 734 -45.32 13.76 34.38
N GLU A 735 -44.29 14.45 34.89
CA GLU A 735 -42.92 13.94 35.08
C GLU A 735 -42.79 13.09 36.36
N SER A 736 -41.95 12.04 36.32
CA SER A 736 -41.15 11.59 37.48
C SER A 736 -40.10 10.53 37.09
N ASP A 737 -38.85 10.78 37.51
CA ASP A 737 -37.78 9.84 37.89
C ASP A 737 -37.45 8.60 37.01
N LEU A 738 -36.50 8.76 36.06
CA LEU A 738 -35.12 8.19 36.16
C LEU A 738 -34.22 8.49 34.95
#